data_AF-A0A1J4WIS5-F1
#
_entry.id   AF-A0A1J4WIS5-F1
#
_cell.length_a   1.000
_cell.length_b   1.000
_cell.length_c   1.000
_cell.angle_alpha   90.00
_cell.angle_beta   90.00
_cell.angle_gamma   90.00
#
_symmetry.space_group_name_H-M   'P 1'
#
loop_
_entity.id
_entity.type
_entity.pdbx_description
1 polymer ?
#
loop_
_entity_poly.entity_id
_entity_poly.type
_entity_poly.pdbx_seq_one_letter_code
_entity_poly.pdbx_strand_id
1 'polypeptide(L)'
;MFKKIKKPFIYKFNAPEDGLYSVSMEASCKSGRLLGMFGGQDLRVEIDGLKLREIPPKWRVQYFNIPPSWNGTKLKGLSKTIIFVLRLTKGEHELKFIPKKGAVIIKEPVISPLKDGKIILNNQAQDGNRRPWITLALIGLELKMLDASVACEQREKDSDDIKIIIDNKIQKNDQSNWWGKNWRWQGRQLQGKTEEARFYPNLPKGIHYIEFWADRMPMLHHVSLSGMIEQGLQPKDFDMPELSARVVWDIATLRGAMVQDDSNVITELRKGEDAVVLQKATQGGRPLNSKGEALPSDRWHKVAYRDREGYVFSDALEIEGESKDDIIKVILDTSKRLKEDSALILSIAEQESQFHPYRTSEVDDPYKVGKGIMQITDQTRDEMKRNKKIDFDFKDPFNAAQNIEGGIRYVAFIRTIFEQETPDYLEKLLVAWNAGPYFIKESDRKKILDQSTIPAQTRIFIKNVKRFYQRYKKSHPNGFGRLSGLIVISAVVLTVIVVGFVGMQTDDHLSSGSVLGQSVEDSLSEDEAKHYELSDDLDTDGSIEDIGFDYWYSQERGRRTMMQLNGKFQELRGTFLEAYARDIVDDNNKEVIVDLAVGANGIWTEAYQYHDGTLHRIPVEEDGILDGFLSGGIIFVDYDDDGDMEVRSRYRVSDPCHGQSGIYEYIDGVFVLVEQVNVYEPTCRDAMLKFKG
;
A
#
# COMPACT_ATOMS: atom_id res chain seq x y z
N MET A 1 33.36 26.35 -22.42
CA MET A 1 33.55 25.14 -21.59
C MET A 1 34.42 25.56 -20.42
N PHE A 2 33.94 25.39 -19.19
CA PHE A 2 34.65 25.77 -17.98
C PHE A 2 35.56 24.66 -17.46
N LYS A 3 35.02 23.44 -17.26
CA LYS A 3 35.79 22.33 -16.69
C LYS A 3 35.28 20.95 -17.13
N LYS A 4 36.19 20.04 -17.43
CA LYS A 4 35.88 18.61 -17.63
C LYS A 4 36.33 17.82 -16.41
N ILE A 5 35.43 17.02 -15.83
CA ILE A 5 35.67 16.30 -14.59
C ILE A 5 35.45 14.80 -14.77
N LYS A 6 36.27 13.99 -14.10
CA LYS A 6 36.13 12.51 -13.99
C LYS A 6 36.11 12.02 -12.54
N LYS A 7 36.45 12.89 -11.61
CA LYS A 7 36.45 12.70 -10.15
C LYS A 7 35.67 13.87 -9.54
N PRO A 8 35.25 13.78 -8.26
CA PRO A 8 34.61 14.88 -7.59
C PRO A 8 35.41 16.19 -7.69
N PHE A 9 34.71 17.31 -7.85
CA PHE A 9 35.28 18.65 -7.94
C PHE A 9 34.51 19.57 -7.00
N ILE A 10 35.24 20.33 -6.18
CA ILE A 10 34.68 21.30 -5.23
C ILE A 10 34.91 22.70 -5.81
N TYR A 11 33.85 23.48 -5.89
CA TYR A 11 33.87 24.89 -6.25
C TYR A 11 33.41 25.69 -5.04
N LYS A 12 34.34 26.46 -4.47
CA LYS A 12 34.06 27.33 -3.33
C LYS A 12 33.62 28.69 -3.81
N PHE A 13 32.69 29.31 -3.10
CA PHE A 13 32.24 30.67 -3.38
C PHE A 13 31.88 31.37 -2.07
N ASN A 14 31.80 32.70 -2.09
CA ASN A 14 31.39 33.48 -0.93
C ASN A 14 30.03 34.13 -1.18
N ALA A 15 29.14 34.03 -0.21
CA ALA A 15 27.94 34.86 -0.12
C ALA A 15 28.29 36.13 0.70
N PRO A 16 28.16 37.34 0.12
CA PRO A 16 28.58 38.58 0.78
C PRO A 16 27.69 38.98 1.96
N GLU A 17 26.45 38.50 2.00
CA GLU A 17 25.43 38.81 2.99
C GLU A 17 24.51 37.59 3.22
N ASP A 18 23.82 37.57 4.34
CA ASP A 18 22.75 36.59 4.57
C ASP A 18 21.59 36.93 3.62
N GLY A 19 21.02 35.95 2.93
CA GLY A 19 19.89 36.24 2.04
C GLY A 19 19.44 35.10 1.16
N LEU A 20 18.48 35.40 0.29
CA LEU A 20 18.02 34.50 -0.77
C LEU A 20 18.95 34.64 -1.98
N TYR A 21 19.43 33.51 -2.49
CA TYR A 21 20.33 33.45 -3.62
C TYR A 21 19.80 32.55 -4.72
N SER A 22 20.23 32.85 -5.94
CA SER A 22 20.21 31.94 -7.07
C SER A 22 21.63 31.47 -7.38
N VAL A 23 21.83 30.16 -7.45
CA VAL A 23 23.10 29.52 -7.80
C VAL A 23 22.90 28.72 -9.09
N SER A 24 23.34 29.28 -10.21
CA SER A 24 23.11 28.75 -11.56
C SER A 24 24.33 28.02 -12.09
N MET A 25 24.13 26.81 -12.62
CA MET A 25 25.17 25.95 -13.15
C MET A 25 24.73 25.33 -14.47
N GLU A 26 25.60 25.34 -15.48
CA GLU A 26 25.34 24.72 -16.77
C GLU A 26 26.38 23.61 -17.04
N ALA A 27 25.90 22.40 -17.29
CA ALA A 27 26.75 21.25 -17.59
C ALA A 27 26.13 20.34 -18.66
N SER A 28 26.93 19.43 -19.21
CA SER A 28 26.49 18.39 -20.13
C SER A 28 27.11 17.03 -19.80
N CYS A 29 26.35 15.98 -20.12
CA CYS A 29 26.72 14.59 -19.90
C CYS A 29 26.39 13.77 -21.16
N LYS A 30 27.32 12.93 -21.60
CA LYS A 30 27.12 12.07 -22.77
C LYS A 30 26.32 10.80 -22.42
N SER A 31 25.51 10.34 -23.35
CA SER A 31 24.85 9.03 -23.25
C SER A 31 25.89 7.89 -23.22
N GLY A 32 25.49 6.75 -22.66
CA GLY A 32 26.31 5.54 -22.68
C GLY A 32 26.46 4.99 -24.10
N ARG A 33 27.52 4.19 -24.32
CA ARG A 33 27.65 3.39 -25.55
C ARG A 33 26.54 2.33 -25.60
N LEU A 34 26.10 1.96 -26.81
CA LEU A 34 25.15 0.87 -27.08
C LEU A 34 23.76 1.06 -26.45
N LEU A 35 22.94 1.96 -27.01
CA LEU A 35 21.53 2.19 -26.59
C LEU A 35 21.32 2.46 -25.07
N GLY A 36 22.35 2.92 -24.36
CA GLY A 36 22.28 3.21 -22.92
C GLY A 36 22.52 2.02 -22.00
N MET A 37 22.76 0.81 -22.52
CA MET A 37 22.93 -0.42 -21.72
C MET A 37 24.12 -0.37 -20.76
N PHE A 38 25.18 0.34 -21.11
CA PHE A 38 26.37 0.42 -20.25
C PHE A 38 26.36 1.58 -19.26
N GLY A 39 25.26 2.33 -19.14
CA GLY A 39 25.18 3.51 -18.27
C GLY A 39 26.04 4.68 -18.77
N GLY A 40 25.40 5.83 -18.94
CA GLY A 40 26.03 7.06 -19.43
C GLY A 40 26.95 7.76 -18.44
N GLN A 41 27.44 8.91 -18.89
CA GLN A 41 27.96 9.92 -17.98
C GLN A 41 26.80 10.52 -17.21
N ASP A 42 26.94 10.69 -15.89
CA ASP A 42 25.97 11.43 -15.10
C ASP A 42 26.69 12.41 -14.19
N LEU A 43 26.01 13.47 -13.76
CA LEU A 43 26.52 14.43 -12.79
C LEU A 43 25.43 14.74 -11.78
N ARG A 44 25.79 14.68 -10.50
CA ARG A 44 25.02 15.32 -9.43
C ARG A 44 25.85 16.44 -8.81
N VAL A 45 25.19 17.38 -8.16
CA VAL A 45 25.83 18.44 -7.39
C VAL A 45 25.19 18.50 -6.01
N GLU A 46 26.03 18.65 -5.00
CA GLU A 46 25.66 18.89 -3.60
C GLU A 46 26.05 20.34 -3.28
N ILE A 47 25.21 21.07 -2.53
CA ILE A 47 25.52 22.43 -2.03
C ILE A 47 25.65 22.35 -0.52
N ASP A 48 26.79 22.76 0.03
CA ASP A 48 27.10 22.66 1.47
C ASP A 48 26.81 21.27 2.08
N GLY A 49 27.08 20.21 1.31
CA GLY A 49 26.83 18.82 1.71
C GLY A 49 25.39 18.34 1.53
N LEU A 50 24.43 19.22 1.21
CA LEU A 50 23.04 18.85 0.97
C LEU A 50 22.90 17.92 -0.23
N LYS A 51 22.39 16.71 0.03
CA LYS A 51 22.11 15.68 -0.97
C LYS A 51 20.65 15.70 -1.38
N LEU A 52 20.38 16.25 -2.55
CA LEU A 52 19.05 16.23 -3.14
C LEU A 52 18.65 14.82 -3.58
N ARG A 53 17.36 14.49 -3.46
CA ARG A 53 16.74 13.21 -3.88
C ARG A 53 15.47 13.45 -4.70
N GLU A 54 14.88 12.40 -5.26
CA GLU A 54 13.62 12.49 -6.02
C GLU A 54 12.42 12.95 -5.16
N ILE A 55 11.45 13.63 -5.80
CA ILE A 55 10.18 14.08 -5.21
C ILE A 55 9.03 13.55 -6.07
N PRO A 56 8.02 12.87 -5.51
CA PRO A 56 8.02 12.38 -4.12
C PRO A 56 9.17 11.39 -3.89
N PRO A 57 9.65 11.27 -2.64
CA PRO A 57 10.63 10.27 -2.27
C PRO A 57 10.24 8.90 -2.83
N LYS A 58 11.17 8.24 -3.50
CA LYS A 58 11.03 6.84 -3.89
C LYS A 58 11.79 5.99 -2.91
N TRP A 59 11.28 4.80 -2.68
CA TRP A 59 11.92 3.79 -1.84
C TRP A 59 13.44 3.65 -2.13
N ARG A 60 13.86 3.47 -3.41
CA ARG A 60 15.29 3.51 -3.80
C ARG A 60 15.72 4.95 -4.06
N VAL A 61 16.45 5.53 -3.11
CA VAL A 61 17.01 6.89 -3.24
C VAL A 61 17.82 7.02 -4.53
N GLN A 62 17.41 7.96 -5.37
CA GLN A 62 18.10 8.33 -6.61
C GLN A 62 18.86 9.63 -6.38
N TYR A 63 20.13 9.65 -6.76
CA TYR A 63 20.95 10.87 -6.70
C TYR A 63 21.39 11.39 -8.08
N PHE A 64 21.37 10.53 -9.10
CA PHE A 64 21.82 10.83 -10.47
C PHE A 64 20.68 10.80 -11.50
N ASN A 65 19.47 10.50 -11.03
CA ASN A 65 18.26 10.45 -11.85
C ASN A 65 17.14 11.24 -11.20
N ILE A 66 17.49 12.44 -10.76
CA ILE A 66 16.58 13.42 -10.15
C ILE A 66 16.56 14.69 -11.02
N PRO A 67 15.53 15.54 -10.91
CA PRO A 67 15.48 16.78 -11.66
C PRO A 67 16.77 17.63 -11.54
N PRO A 68 17.33 17.92 -10.35
CA PRO A 68 18.59 18.66 -10.24
C PRO A 68 19.84 17.77 -10.47
N SER A 69 19.84 16.96 -11.53
CA SER A 69 21.01 16.22 -12.00
C SER A 69 21.14 16.26 -13.52
N TRP A 70 22.34 15.97 -14.03
CA TRP A 70 22.60 15.82 -15.46
C TRP A 70 22.73 14.34 -15.80
N ASN A 71 21.62 13.76 -16.24
CA ASN A 71 21.58 12.37 -16.67
C ASN A 71 21.97 12.25 -18.15
N GLY A 72 23.08 11.59 -18.46
CA GLY A 72 23.60 11.54 -19.83
C GLY A 72 22.71 10.79 -20.81
N THR A 73 21.91 9.82 -20.34
CA THR A 73 20.92 9.12 -21.17
C THR A 73 19.81 10.06 -21.61
N LYS A 74 19.32 10.93 -20.71
CA LYS A 74 18.29 11.93 -21.03
C LYS A 74 18.85 13.09 -21.86
N LEU A 75 20.07 13.54 -21.57
CA LEU A 75 20.67 14.72 -22.21
C LEU A 75 21.34 14.43 -23.55
N LYS A 76 21.84 13.21 -23.78
CA LYS A 76 22.52 12.80 -25.02
C LYS A 76 23.66 13.75 -25.44
N GLY A 77 24.38 14.32 -24.46
CA GLY A 77 25.48 15.26 -24.70
C GLY A 77 25.09 16.73 -24.76
N LEU A 78 23.79 17.06 -24.74
CA LEU A 78 23.31 18.43 -24.69
C LEU A 78 23.40 19.00 -23.27
N SER A 79 23.46 20.32 -23.18
CA SER A 79 23.55 21.06 -21.92
C SER A 79 22.20 21.16 -21.22
N LYS A 80 22.26 21.22 -19.89
CA LYS A 80 21.15 21.55 -19.02
C LYS A 80 21.63 22.57 -17.99
N THR A 81 20.75 23.49 -17.62
CA THR A 81 21.00 24.45 -16.55
C THR A 81 20.24 24.01 -15.30
N ILE A 82 20.92 24.00 -14.15
CA ILE A 82 20.31 23.80 -12.83
C ILE A 82 20.52 25.08 -12.04
N ILE A 83 19.46 25.55 -11.40
CA ILE A 83 19.45 26.76 -10.58
C ILE A 83 18.95 26.36 -9.20
N PHE A 84 19.83 26.45 -8.20
CA PHE A 84 19.39 26.36 -6.82
C PHE A 84 18.86 27.72 -6.37
N VAL A 85 17.68 27.72 -5.77
CA VAL A 85 17.09 28.88 -5.12
C VAL A 85 16.98 28.52 -3.64
N LEU A 86 17.80 29.17 -2.84
CA LEU A 86 17.98 28.82 -1.43
C LEU A 86 18.49 30.02 -0.63
N ARG A 87 18.37 29.94 0.70
CA ARG A 87 19.02 30.88 1.59
C ARG A 87 20.46 30.48 1.85
N LEU A 88 21.35 31.45 1.81
CA LEU A 88 22.75 31.31 2.18
C LEU A 88 23.06 32.29 3.29
N THR A 89 23.94 31.90 4.20
CA THR A 89 24.56 32.82 5.15
C THR A 89 25.69 33.58 4.49
N LYS A 90 26.09 34.68 5.10
CA LYS A 90 27.32 35.36 4.79
C LYS A 90 28.48 34.43 5.12
N GLY A 91 29.35 34.19 4.15
CA GLY A 91 30.54 33.38 4.35
C GLY A 91 30.89 32.51 3.15
N GLU A 92 31.76 31.54 3.40
CA GLU A 92 32.21 30.56 2.41
C GLU A 92 31.20 29.41 2.31
N HIS A 93 30.86 29.06 1.08
CA HIS A 93 30.00 27.95 0.69
C HIS A 93 30.70 27.09 -0.36
N GLU A 94 30.19 25.90 -0.57
CA GLU A 94 30.73 25.00 -1.59
C GLU A 94 29.68 24.29 -2.44
N LEU A 95 30.02 24.13 -3.72
CA LEU A 95 29.36 23.22 -4.65
C LEU A 95 30.28 22.02 -4.88
N LYS A 96 29.78 20.82 -4.57
CA LYS A 96 30.48 19.56 -4.79
C LYS A 96 29.88 18.82 -5.98
N PHE A 97 30.58 18.91 -7.11
CA PHE A 97 30.24 18.23 -8.36
C PHE A 97 30.75 16.79 -8.33
N ILE A 98 29.84 15.80 -8.42
CA ILE A 98 30.19 14.37 -8.31
C ILE A 98 29.80 13.68 -9.62
N PRO A 99 30.77 13.40 -10.51
CA PRO A 99 30.49 12.77 -11.80
C PRO A 99 30.48 11.24 -11.70
N LYS A 100 29.59 10.59 -12.46
CA LYS A 100 29.64 9.17 -12.78
C LYS A 100 30.23 9.03 -14.20
N LYS A 101 31.41 8.43 -14.32
CA LYS A 101 32.15 8.25 -15.61
C LYS A 101 32.56 9.55 -16.34
N GLY A 102 32.27 10.71 -15.75
CA GLY A 102 32.73 12.02 -16.17
C GLY A 102 31.59 12.98 -16.52
N ALA A 103 31.89 14.27 -16.60
CA ALA A 103 30.95 15.33 -17.00
C ALA A 103 31.71 16.55 -17.54
N VAL A 104 30.99 17.46 -18.20
CA VAL A 104 31.53 18.75 -18.65
C VAL A 104 30.71 19.88 -18.05
N ILE A 105 31.32 20.68 -17.20
CA ILE A 105 30.79 21.96 -16.74
C ILE A 105 31.03 22.98 -17.85
N ILE A 106 29.96 23.53 -18.42
CA ILE A 106 29.98 24.39 -19.61
C ILE A 106 30.34 25.82 -19.24
N LYS A 107 29.71 26.35 -18.19
CA LYS A 107 29.93 27.69 -17.64
C LYS A 107 30.33 27.60 -16.16
N GLU A 108 31.13 28.56 -15.71
CA GLU A 108 31.41 28.73 -14.29
C GLU A 108 30.11 28.98 -13.51
N PRO A 109 29.93 28.42 -12.29
CA PRO A 109 28.75 28.70 -11.49
C PRO A 109 28.55 30.19 -11.24
N VAL A 110 27.32 30.67 -11.43
CA VAL A 110 26.93 32.07 -11.21
C VAL A 110 26.12 32.15 -9.93
N ILE A 111 26.55 32.99 -9.00
CA ILE A 111 25.91 33.20 -7.70
C ILE A 111 25.42 34.64 -7.63
N SER A 112 24.11 34.81 -7.52
CA SER A 112 23.47 36.12 -7.52
C SER A 112 22.45 36.22 -6.39
N PRO A 113 22.50 37.29 -5.56
CA PRO A 113 21.40 37.60 -4.65
C PRO A 113 20.10 37.70 -5.44
N LEU A 114 19.04 37.08 -4.95
CA LEU A 114 17.74 37.06 -5.60
C LEU A 114 16.83 38.10 -4.95
N LYS A 115 16.84 39.31 -5.51
CA LYS A 115 15.91 40.39 -5.15
C LYS A 115 14.60 40.20 -5.92
N ASP A 116 13.46 40.31 -5.22
CA ASP A 116 12.11 40.22 -5.79
C ASP A 116 11.73 38.87 -6.46
N GLY A 117 12.52 37.81 -6.23
CA GLY A 117 12.23 36.47 -6.74
C GLY A 117 12.34 36.30 -8.25
N LYS A 118 12.81 37.30 -9.01
CA LYS A 118 12.92 37.28 -10.47
C LYS A 118 14.30 36.81 -10.94
N ILE A 119 14.33 35.76 -11.75
CA ILE A 119 15.53 35.17 -12.33
C ILE A 119 15.54 35.45 -13.83
N ILE A 120 16.47 36.30 -14.28
CA ILE A 120 16.67 36.61 -15.70
C ILE A 120 17.64 35.60 -16.30
N LEU A 121 17.23 34.91 -17.37
CA LEU A 121 17.96 33.80 -17.96
C LEU A 121 18.41 34.09 -19.39
N ASN A 122 17.48 34.57 -20.23
CA ASN A 122 17.67 34.72 -21.67
C ASN A 122 18.37 33.50 -22.29
N ASN A 123 17.89 32.32 -21.91
CA ASN A 123 18.51 31.05 -22.29
C ASN A 123 17.74 30.47 -23.47
N GLN A 124 18.45 30.06 -24.52
CA GLN A 124 17.88 29.28 -25.62
C GLN A 124 18.32 27.83 -25.51
N ALA A 125 17.38 26.90 -25.66
CA ALA A 125 17.70 25.48 -25.67
C ALA A 125 18.54 25.13 -26.90
N GLN A 126 19.55 24.28 -26.72
CA GLN A 126 20.20 23.63 -27.85
C GLN A 126 19.23 22.68 -28.55
N ASP A 127 19.32 22.62 -29.88
CA ASP A 127 18.45 21.77 -30.69
C ASP A 127 18.50 20.31 -30.23
N GLY A 128 17.37 19.81 -29.74
CA GLY A 128 17.24 18.45 -29.27
C GLY A 128 15.80 18.10 -28.94
N ASN A 129 15.50 16.80 -28.93
CA ASN A 129 14.13 16.34 -28.79
C ASN A 129 13.79 15.94 -27.34
N ARG A 130 12.67 16.43 -26.82
CA ARG A 130 12.01 15.98 -25.57
C ARG A 130 12.95 15.74 -24.39
N ARG A 131 13.70 16.76 -24.01
CA ARG A 131 14.73 16.63 -22.98
C ARG A 131 14.56 17.65 -21.85
N PRO A 132 15.03 17.35 -20.64
CA PRO A 132 15.16 18.35 -19.61
C PRO A 132 16.19 19.40 -20.05
N TRP A 133 15.88 20.66 -19.81
CA TRP A 133 16.68 21.79 -20.27
C TRP A 133 17.04 22.75 -19.13
N ILE A 134 16.05 23.18 -18.34
CA ILE A 134 16.26 24.02 -17.16
C ILE A 134 15.56 23.37 -15.96
N THR A 135 16.21 23.36 -14.81
CA THR A 135 15.58 22.94 -13.54
C THR A 135 15.87 23.97 -12.46
N LEU A 136 14.82 24.43 -11.80
CA LEU A 136 14.91 25.16 -10.54
C LEU A 136 14.72 24.15 -9.41
N ALA A 137 15.65 24.12 -8.47
CA ALA A 137 15.52 23.39 -7.22
C ALA A 137 15.37 24.42 -6.10
N LEU A 138 14.15 24.49 -5.55
CA LEU A 138 13.82 25.33 -4.40
C LEU A 138 14.17 24.52 -3.14
N ILE A 139 14.95 25.09 -2.23
CA ILE A 139 15.46 24.36 -1.04
C ILE A 139 14.93 25.03 0.23
N GLY A 140 13.96 24.36 0.86
CA GLY A 140 13.15 24.80 2.02
C GLY A 140 12.50 26.15 1.83
N LEU A 141 12.00 26.38 0.63
CA LEU A 141 11.20 27.54 0.29
C LEU A 141 9.77 27.08 0.07
N GLU A 142 8.83 27.90 0.54
CA GLU A 142 7.44 27.84 0.14
C GLU A 142 7.27 28.63 -1.17
N LEU A 143 6.38 28.17 -2.07
CA LEU A 143 6.08 28.89 -3.30
C LEU A 143 4.58 28.92 -3.59
N LYS A 144 3.97 30.10 -3.50
CA LYS A 144 2.57 30.30 -3.88
C LYS A 144 2.39 30.42 -5.38
N MET A 145 3.25 31.19 -6.05
CA MET A 145 3.08 31.57 -7.45
C MET A 145 4.38 31.51 -8.25
N LEU A 146 4.25 31.09 -9.50
CA LEU A 146 5.33 31.00 -10.47
C LEU A 146 4.88 31.69 -11.77
N ASP A 147 5.63 32.67 -12.24
CA ASP A 147 5.47 33.24 -13.58
C ASP A 147 6.65 32.82 -14.47
N ALA A 148 6.38 32.44 -15.71
CA ALA A 148 7.41 32.09 -16.69
C ALA A 148 7.15 32.79 -18.02
N SER A 149 8.20 33.40 -18.57
CA SER A 149 8.17 34.13 -19.85
C SER A 149 8.99 33.38 -20.90
N VAL A 150 8.33 32.92 -21.95
CA VAL A 150 8.92 32.02 -22.95
C VAL A 150 8.62 32.47 -24.38
N ALA A 151 9.43 32.04 -25.33
CA ALA A 151 9.14 32.16 -26.76
C ALA A 151 9.40 30.82 -27.47
N CYS A 152 8.48 30.45 -28.36
CA CYS A 152 8.53 29.22 -29.14
C CYS A 152 8.26 29.52 -30.62
N GLU A 153 9.16 29.14 -31.52
CA GLU A 153 9.01 29.34 -32.96
C GLU A 153 8.28 28.18 -33.63
N GLN A 154 7.38 28.49 -34.57
CA GLN A 154 6.87 27.50 -35.51
C GLN A 154 7.95 27.19 -36.54
N ARG A 155 8.20 25.90 -36.79
CA ARG A 155 9.12 25.43 -37.83
C ARG A 155 8.42 24.43 -38.74
N GLU A 156 8.90 24.28 -39.97
CA GLU A 156 8.24 23.48 -41.02
C GLU A 156 8.03 22.00 -40.66
N LYS A 157 8.91 21.39 -39.85
CA LYS A 157 8.85 19.96 -39.52
C LYS A 157 8.48 19.72 -38.06
N ASP A 158 9.19 20.37 -37.14
CA ASP A 158 9.08 20.16 -35.70
C ASP A 158 9.29 21.51 -35.00
N SER A 159 8.26 21.99 -34.32
CA SER A 159 8.25 23.33 -33.72
C SER A 159 8.95 23.35 -32.38
N ASP A 160 9.32 24.53 -31.89
CA ASP A 160 9.84 24.66 -30.55
C ASP A 160 8.71 24.49 -29.54
N ASP A 161 8.83 23.58 -28.58
CA ASP A 161 7.79 23.34 -27.58
C ASP A 161 8.40 23.28 -26.18
N ILE A 162 7.65 23.77 -25.18
CA ILE A 162 8.05 23.73 -23.77
C ILE A 162 7.00 22.98 -22.95
N LYS A 163 7.49 22.01 -22.18
CA LYS A 163 6.73 21.31 -21.14
C LYS A 163 7.26 21.76 -19.77
N ILE A 164 6.35 22.07 -18.85
CA ILE A 164 6.69 22.36 -17.46
C ILE A 164 6.22 21.22 -16.54
N ILE A 165 7.07 20.85 -15.59
CA ILE A 165 6.80 19.83 -14.58
C ILE A 165 7.12 20.42 -13.21
N ILE A 166 6.19 20.32 -12.27
CA ILE A 166 6.36 20.77 -10.89
C ILE A 166 6.16 19.55 -9.99
N ASP A 167 7.19 19.13 -9.26
CA ASP A 167 7.20 17.93 -8.40
C ASP A 167 6.60 16.69 -9.08
N ASN A 168 7.15 16.33 -10.24
CA ASN A 168 6.69 15.27 -11.13
C ASN A 168 5.25 15.44 -11.70
N LYS A 169 4.54 16.54 -11.42
CA LYS A 169 3.23 16.85 -12.00
C LYS A 169 3.39 17.77 -13.23
N ILE A 170 3.02 17.25 -14.40
CA ILE A 170 3.01 18.02 -15.66
C ILE A 170 1.91 19.07 -15.59
N GLN A 171 2.24 20.35 -15.83
CA GLN A 171 1.23 21.40 -15.99
C GLN A 171 0.74 21.38 -17.44
N LYS A 172 -0.53 20.99 -17.62
CA LYS A 172 -1.09 20.74 -18.95
C LYS A 172 -1.42 22.05 -19.68
N ASN A 173 -1.53 21.94 -21.00
CA ASN A 173 -2.09 22.97 -21.86
C ASN A 173 -3.58 22.71 -22.05
N ASP A 174 -4.43 23.54 -21.42
CA ASP A 174 -5.89 23.39 -21.48
C ASP A 174 -6.46 23.77 -22.86
N GLN A 175 -5.67 24.46 -23.70
CA GLN A 175 -6.04 24.86 -25.06
C GLN A 175 -5.60 23.84 -26.12
N SER A 176 -4.93 22.75 -25.74
CA SER A 176 -4.41 21.77 -26.68
C SER A 176 -5.22 20.47 -26.67
N ASN A 177 -5.26 19.81 -27.82
CA ASN A 177 -5.85 18.48 -27.93
C ASN A 177 -4.98 17.42 -27.23
N TRP A 178 -5.44 16.16 -27.24
CA TRP A 178 -4.76 15.03 -26.62
C TRP A 178 -3.25 14.93 -26.94
N TRP A 179 -2.84 15.28 -28.16
CA TRP A 179 -1.46 15.11 -28.64
C TRP A 179 -0.51 16.19 -28.12
N GLY A 180 -1.01 17.41 -27.86
CA GLY A 180 -0.22 18.54 -27.37
C GLY A 180 -0.43 18.89 -25.90
N LYS A 181 -1.36 18.23 -25.20
CA LYS A 181 -1.76 18.57 -23.82
C LYS A 181 -0.61 18.64 -22.79
N ASN A 182 0.51 17.96 -23.04
CA ASN A 182 1.66 17.97 -22.13
C ASN A 182 2.69 19.07 -22.46
N TRP A 183 2.51 19.79 -23.56
CA TRP A 183 3.36 20.90 -23.99
C TRP A 183 2.62 22.20 -23.70
N ARG A 184 3.00 22.85 -22.58
CA ARG A 184 2.34 24.05 -22.09
C ARG A 184 2.40 25.18 -23.12
N TRP A 185 3.55 25.33 -23.77
CA TRP A 185 3.75 26.30 -24.84
C TRP A 185 4.19 25.59 -26.10
N GLN A 186 3.57 25.95 -27.23
CA GLN A 186 3.81 25.30 -28.51
C GLN A 186 4.17 26.31 -29.59
N GLY A 187 5.20 26.02 -30.38
CA GLY A 187 5.67 26.94 -31.40
C GLY A 187 4.63 27.23 -32.47
N ARG A 188 3.76 26.25 -32.79
CA ARG A 188 2.61 26.43 -33.69
C ARG A 188 1.60 27.46 -33.18
N GLN A 189 1.46 27.59 -31.86
CA GLN A 189 0.54 28.54 -31.23
C GLN A 189 1.21 29.92 -31.08
N LEU A 190 2.48 29.97 -30.66
CA LEU A 190 3.16 31.22 -30.35
C LEU A 190 3.78 31.91 -31.57
N GLN A 191 4.18 31.16 -32.60
CA GLN A 191 4.77 31.69 -33.83
C GLN A 191 5.95 32.66 -33.55
N GLY A 192 6.78 32.32 -32.56
CA GLY A 192 7.93 33.13 -32.13
C GLY A 192 7.61 34.27 -31.16
N LYS A 193 6.33 34.54 -30.86
CA LYS A 193 5.95 35.54 -29.87
C LYS A 193 6.29 35.09 -28.46
N THR A 194 6.63 36.06 -27.61
CA THR A 194 6.80 35.84 -26.18
C THR A 194 5.44 35.74 -25.50
N GLU A 195 5.26 34.73 -24.66
CA GLU A 195 4.10 34.57 -23.78
C GLU A 195 4.57 34.50 -22.33
N GLU A 196 3.80 35.11 -21.43
CA GLU A 196 3.92 34.92 -19.99
C GLU A 196 2.78 34.04 -19.48
N ALA A 197 3.10 33.00 -18.71
CA ALA A 197 2.08 32.21 -18.02
C ALA A 197 2.35 32.17 -16.51
N ARG A 198 1.24 32.23 -15.76
CA ARG A 198 1.21 32.13 -14.30
C ARG A 198 0.73 30.75 -13.86
N PHE A 199 1.38 30.22 -12.84
CA PHE A 199 1.05 28.97 -12.17
C PHE A 199 0.87 29.21 -10.67
N TYR A 200 -0.03 28.46 -10.05
CA TYR A 200 -0.32 28.51 -8.61
C TYR A 200 -0.02 27.15 -7.98
N PRO A 201 1.25 26.74 -7.90
CA PRO A 201 1.58 25.40 -7.43
C PRO A 201 1.32 25.20 -5.94
N ASN A 202 1.23 26.28 -5.15
CA ASN A 202 0.97 26.24 -3.71
C ASN A 202 1.88 25.24 -2.98
N LEU A 203 3.16 25.27 -3.30
CA LEU A 203 4.16 24.38 -2.73
C LEU A 203 4.40 24.79 -1.28
N PRO A 204 4.26 23.87 -0.31
CA PRO A 204 4.57 24.16 1.08
C PRO A 204 6.07 24.42 1.25
N LYS A 205 6.50 24.72 2.47
CA LYS A 205 7.92 24.84 2.78
C LYS A 205 8.59 23.47 2.61
N GLY A 206 9.58 23.37 1.71
CA GLY A 206 10.27 22.10 1.47
C GLY A 206 11.27 22.16 0.32
N ILE A 207 11.76 20.99 -0.09
CA ILE A 207 12.50 20.87 -1.35
C ILE A 207 11.49 20.67 -2.46
N HIS A 208 11.60 21.44 -3.55
CA HIS A 208 10.71 21.36 -4.70
C HIS A 208 11.47 21.48 -6.02
N TYR A 209 10.97 20.83 -7.06
CA TYR A 209 11.56 20.87 -8.40
C TYR A 209 10.60 21.42 -9.44
N ILE A 210 11.05 22.44 -10.16
CA ILE A 210 10.38 22.98 -11.34
C ILE A 210 11.27 22.69 -12.55
N GLU A 211 10.80 21.87 -13.46
CA GLU A 211 11.51 21.50 -14.68
C GLU A 211 10.88 22.12 -15.91
N PHE A 212 11.73 22.70 -16.76
CA PHE A 212 11.40 23.06 -18.14
C PHE A 212 12.06 22.05 -19.07
N TRP A 213 11.23 21.37 -19.85
CA TRP A 213 11.63 20.44 -20.88
C TRP A 213 11.43 21.09 -22.24
N ALA A 214 12.41 20.93 -23.11
CA ALA A 214 12.40 21.50 -24.45
C ALA A 214 12.21 20.41 -25.51
N ASP A 215 11.41 20.72 -26.53
CA ASP A 215 11.54 20.16 -27.87
C ASP A 215 12.14 21.24 -28.78
N ARG A 216 13.18 20.90 -29.54
CA ARG A 216 13.93 21.81 -30.43
C ARG A 216 14.64 22.95 -29.67
N MET A 217 14.41 24.22 -30.02
CA MET A 217 15.21 25.38 -29.58
C MET A 217 14.42 26.54 -28.93
N PRO A 218 13.46 26.28 -28.02
CA PRO A 218 12.70 27.34 -27.37
C PRO A 218 13.58 28.27 -26.53
N MET A 219 13.06 29.45 -26.22
CA MET A 219 13.70 30.44 -25.36
C MET A 219 12.92 30.65 -24.05
N LEU A 220 13.64 30.76 -22.94
CA LEU A 220 13.13 31.09 -21.61
C LEU A 220 13.80 32.40 -21.21
N HIS A 221 13.04 33.49 -21.21
CA HIS A 221 13.53 34.82 -20.91
C HIS A 221 13.77 34.98 -19.42
N HIS A 222 12.74 34.70 -18.62
CA HIS A 222 12.81 34.81 -17.16
C HIS A 222 11.78 33.93 -16.45
N VAL A 223 12.03 33.72 -15.17
CA VAL A 223 11.11 33.09 -14.23
C VAL A 223 10.97 34.00 -13.01
N SER A 224 9.75 34.26 -12.56
CA SER A 224 9.49 35.03 -11.33
C SER A 224 8.82 34.13 -10.29
N LEU A 225 9.40 34.09 -9.10
CA LEU A 225 8.93 33.32 -7.96
C LEU A 225 8.27 34.30 -6.97
N SER A 226 6.98 34.13 -6.70
CA SER A 226 6.22 35.07 -5.87
C SER A 226 5.53 34.37 -4.69
N GLY A 227 5.35 35.11 -3.60
CA GLY A 227 4.80 34.57 -2.35
C GLY A 227 5.75 33.58 -1.66
N MET A 228 7.06 33.76 -1.82
CA MET A 228 8.06 33.05 -1.03
C MET A 228 8.07 33.68 0.37
N ILE A 229 7.63 32.93 1.39
CA ILE A 229 7.65 33.43 2.76
C ILE A 229 9.08 33.38 3.29
N GLU A 230 9.56 34.54 3.73
CA GLU A 230 10.89 34.72 4.28
C GLU A 230 10.97 34.30 5.75
N GLN A 231 11.26 33.03 6.01
CA GLN A 231 11.71 32.62 7.34
C GLN A 231 13.08 31.94 7.25
N GLY A 232 14.03 32.45 8.07
CA GLY A 232 15.45 32.15 7.98
C GLY A 232 15.80 30.73 8.38
N LEU A 233 15.87 29.82 7.40
CA LEU A 233 16.52 28.53 7.54
C LEU A 233 17.95 28.59 7.02
N GLN A 234 18.85 27.89 7.71
CA GLN A 234 20.25 27.73 7.36
C GLN A 234 20.44 26.43 6.53
N PRO A 235 21.42 26.35 5.61
CA PRO A 235 21.73 25.11 4.88
C PRO A 235 22.01 23.88 5.76
N LYS A 236 22.52 24.11 6.98
CA LYS A 236 22.73 23.07 8.02
C LYS A 236 21.44 22.54 8.66
N ASP A 237 20.31 23.22 8.44
CA ASP A 237 18.98 22.77 8.89
C ASP A 237 18.35 21.79 7.88
N PHE A 238 19.04 21.51 6.76
CA PHE A 238 18.71 20.42 5.83
C PHE A 238 19.69 19.26 6.02
N ASP A 239 19.76 18.73 7.25
CA ASP A 239 20.00 17.30 7.35
C ASP A 239 18.87 16.58 6.60
N MET A 240 19.19 15.44 5.99
CA MET A 240 18.33 14.62 5.12
C MET A 240 16.83 14.76 5.46
N PRO A 241 15.91 14.83 4.46
CA PRO A 241 14.50 15.07 4.72
C PRO A 241 14.08 14.23 5.91
N GLU A 242 13.80 14.94 7.01
CA GLU A 242 13.49 14.36 8.30
C GLU A 242 12.50 13.25 8.05
N LEU A 243 12.92 12.00 8.24
CA LEU A 243 12.05 10.86 7.98
C LEU A 243 10.95 10.95 9.04
N SER A 244 9.78 11.43 8.64
CA SER A 244 8.65 11.51 9.55
C SER A 244 8.22 10.10 9.93
N ALA A 245 7.80 9.94 11.18
CA ALA A 245 7.22 8.71 11.67
C ALA A 245 6.00 9.04 12.51
N ARG A 246 4.96 8.21 12.40
CA ARG A 246 3.74 8.33 13.18
C ARG A 246 3.71 7.28 14.27
N VAL A 247 3.29 7.66 15.47
CA VAL A 247 3.10 6.72 16.57
C VAL A 247 1.86 5.88 16.32
N VAL A 248 2.01 4.55 16.34
CA VAL A 248 0.90 3.61 16.05
C VAL A 248 0.38 2.89 17.30
N TRP A 249 1.14 2.92 18.39
CA TRP A 249 0.68 2.45 19.70
C TRP A 249 -0.09 3.54 20.43
N ASP A 250 -1.01 3.14 21.31
CA ASP A 250 -1.76 4.08 22.15
C ASP A 250 -0.82 5.01 22.94
N ILE A 251 0.21 4.41 23.54
CA ILE A 251 1.28 5.11 24.24
C ILE A 251 2.63 4.48 23.85
N ALA A 252 3.51 5.28 23.27
CA ALA A 252 4.92 4.97 23.07
C ALA A 252 5.76 5.80 24.04
N THR A 253 6.94 5.30 24.42
CA THR A 253 7.83 6.01 25.35
C THR A 253 9.10 6.46 24.64
N LEU A 254 9.40 7.76 24.73
CA LEU A 254 10.69 8.31 24.37
C LEU A 254 11.66 8.10 25.53
N ARG A 255 12.79 7.43 25.29
CA ARG A 255 13.78 7.11 26.32
C ARG A 255 15.15 7.71 26.03
N GLY A 256 15.91 8.06 27.06
CA GLY A 256 17.29 8.53 26.93
C GLY A 256 18.28 7.44 26.51
N ALA A 257 17.92 6.18 26.75
CA ALA A 257 18.70 5.00 26.38
C ALA A 257 17.79 3.89 25.83
N MET A 258 18.36 2.98 25.04
CA MET A 258 17.65 1.85 24.41
C MET A 258 17.46 0.68 25.40
N VAL A 259 16.91 0.97 26.58
CA VAL A 259 16.63 0.02 27.65
C VAL A 259 15.28 0.32 28.27
N GLN A 260 14.56 -0.72 28.68
CA GLN A 260 13.27 -0.56 29.37
C GLN A 260 13.51 -0.32 30.86
N ASP A 261 13.96 0.90 31.17
CA ASP A 261 14.16 1.40 32.53
C ASP A 261 13.42 2.73 32.67
N ASP A 262 12.53 2.81 33.65
CA ASP A 262 11.66 3.97 33.87
C ASP A 262 12.45 5.23 34.24
N SER A 263 13.65 5.08 34.80
CA SER A 263 14.56 6.21 35.06
C SER A 263 15.07 6.87 33.77
N ASN A 264 14.98 6.17 32.63
CA ASN A 264 15.37 6.68 31.32
C ASN A 264 14.20 7.29 30.53
N VAL A 265 12.98 7.33 31.07
CA VAL A 265 11.82 7.90 30.37
C VAL A 265 11.95 9.42 30.27
N ILE A 266 11.94 9.92 29.05
CA ILE A 266 11.98 11.35 28.75
C ILE A 266 10.55 11.90 28.65
N THR A 267 9.71 11.28 27.83
CA THR A 267 8.30 11.65 27.64
C THR A 267 7.54 10.49 27.00
N GLU A 268 6.22 10.55 27.04
CA GLU A 268 5.33 9.69 26.26
C GLU A 268 4.96 10.37 24.94
N LEU A 269 4.70 9.55 23.92
CA LEU A 269 4.08 9.94 22.67
C LEU A 269 2.77 9.15 22.53
N ARG A 270 1.73 9.77 22.00
CA ARG A 270 0.40 9.16 21.84
C ARG A 270 0.17 8.74 20.40
N LYS A 271 -0.69 7.74 20.20
CA LYS A 271 -1.14 7.31 18.86
C LYS A 271 -1.52 8.51 17.99
N GLY A 272 -1.03 8.52 16.76
CA GLY A 272 -1.27 9.58 15.78
C GLY A 272 -0.33 10.77 15.87
N GLU A 273 0.47 10.91 16.94
CA GLU A 273 1.49 11.96 16.99
C GLU A 273 2.66 11.65 16.04
N ASP A 274 3.26 12.70 15.48
CA ASP A 274 4.40 12.58 14.58
C ASP A 274 5.72 12.82 15.33
N ALA A 275 6.76 12.11 14.89
CA ALA A 275 8.14 12.24 15.34
C ALA A 275 9.09 12.27 14.13
N VAL A 276 10.27 12.82 14.31
CA VAL A 276 11.32 12.89 13.28
C VAL A 276 12.36 11.82 13.55
N VAL A 277 12.57 10.90 12.62
CA VAL A 277 13.57 9.82 12.75
C VAL A 277 14.96 10.34 12.40
N LEU A 278 15.81 10.40 13.42
CA LEU A 278 17.21 10.79 13.31
C LEU A 278 18.13 9.61 12.98
N GLN A 279 17.80 8.42 13.50
CA GLN A 279 18.57 7.18 13.26
C GLN A 279 17.65 5.96 13.29
N LYS A 280 17.81 5.05 12.32
CA LYS A 280 17.01 3.83 12.21
C LYS A 280 17.68 2.60 12.83
N ALA A 281 16.84 1.66 13.30
CA ALA A 281 17.19 0.26 13.56
C ALA A 281 18.39 0.05 14.48
N THR A 282 18.57 0.92 15.47
CA THR A 282 19.65 0.80 16.44
C THR A 282 19.35 -0.38 17.37
N GLN A 283 20.34 -1.24 17.59
CA GLN A 283 20.19 -2.39 18.47
C GLN A 283 20.20 -1.94 19.93
N GLY A 284 19.24 -2.40 20.72
CA GLY A 284 19.13 -2.12 22.14
C GLY A 284 18.68 -3.34 22.94
N GLY A 285 18.27 -3.11 24.19
CA GLY A 285 17.58 -4.12 24.98
C GLY A 285 16.21 -4.43 24.36
N ARG A 286 15.84 -5.71 24.33
CA ARG A 286 14.50 -6.14 23.93
C ARG A 286 13.49 -5.71 25.00
N PRO A 287 12.49 -4.87 24.68
CA PRO A 287 11.48 -4.50 25.65
C PRO A 287 10.62 -5.70 26.00
N LEU A 288 10.01 -5.65 27.18
CA LEU A 288 9.00 -6.56 27.69
C LEU A 288 7.62 -5.89 27.57
N ASN A 289 6.59 -6.67 27.27
CA ASN A 289 5.21 -6.22 27.37
C ASN A 289 4.75 -6.13 28.85
N SER A 290 3.49 -5.74 29.07
CA SER A 290 2.91 -5.62 30.42
C SER A 290 2.85 -6.94 31.20
N LYS A 291 2.97 -8.09 30.52
CA LYS A 291 3.04 -9.43 31.12
C LYS A 291 4.48 -9.87 31.44
N GLY A 292 5.47 -9.04 31.13
CA GLY A 292 6.89 -9.36 31.29
C GLY A 292 7.44 -10.25 30.17
N GLU A 293 6.72 -10.44 29.08
CA GLU A 293 7.15 -11.24 27.93
C GLU A 293 7.92 -10.36 26.95
N ALA A 294 9.01 -10.90 26.40
CA ALA A 294 9.85 -10.17 25.47
C ALA A 294 9.11 -9.85 24.17
N LEU A 295 9.21 -8.61 23.71
CA LEU A 295 8.65 -8.18 22.44
C LEU A 295 9.40 -8.77 21.25
N PRO A 296 8.78 -8.85 20.06
CA PRO A 296 9.35 -9.54 18.90
C PRO A 296 10.57 -8.87 18.22
N SER A 297 11.16 -7.84 18.83
CA SER A 297 12.34 -7.17 18.27
C SER A 297 13.23 -6.52 19.34
N ASP A 298 14.50 -6.31 18.99
CA ASP A 298 15.50 -5.56 19.76
C ASP A 298 15.87 -4.21 19.12
N ARG A 299 15.05 -3.70 18.18
CA ARG A 299 15.34 -2.48 17.39
C ARG A 299 14.67 -1.23 17.95
N TRP A 300 15.41 -0.14 17.87
CA TRP A 300 15.02 1.19 18.34
C TRP A 300 15.32 2.25 17.27
N HIS A 301 14.49 3.28 17.21
CA HIS A 301 14.73 4.48 16.42
C HIS A 301 15.15 5.62 17.32
N LYS A 302 16.26 6.30 16.98
CA LYS A 302 16.53 7.61 17.58
C LYS A 302 15.62 8.62 16.91
N VAL A 303 14.82 9.34 17.67
CA VAL A 303 13.86 10.32 17.16
C VAL A 303 14.00 11.67 17.87
N ALA A 304 13.65 12.74 17.16
CA ALA A 304 13.31 14.03 17.72
C ALA A 304 11.78 14.12 17.84
N TYR A 305 11.31 14.53 19.00
CA TYR A 305 9.89 14.72 19.29
C TYR A 305 9.75 15.98 20.15
N ARG A 306 9.07 16.99 19.61
CA ARG A 306 9.00 18.35 20.17
C ARG A 306 10.42 18.93 20.36
N ASP A 307 10.78 19.31 21.58
CA ASP A 307 12.08 19.87 21.96
C ASP A 307 13.06 18.81 22.51
N ARG A 308 12.75 17.52 22.33
CA ARG A 308 13.49 16.41 22.96
C ARG A 308 13.96 15.39 21.93
N GLU A 309 15.10 14.77 22.22
CA GLU A 309 15.60 13.61 21.49
C GLU A 309 15.65 12.39 22.38
N GLY A 310 15.43 11.21 21.81
CA GLY A 310 15.57 9.96 22.52
C GLY A 310 15.36 8.77 21.60
N TYR A 311 15.09 7.61 22.20
CA TYR A 311 14.87 6.35 21.52
C TYR A 311 13.43 5.89 21.74
N VAL A 312 12.79 5.45 20.66
CA VAL A 312 11.47 4.82 20.67
C VAL A 312 11.62 3.44 20.06
N PHE A 313 10.89 2.46 20.60
CA PHE A 313 10.89 1.09 20.08
C PHE A 313 10.37 1.05 18.64
N SER A 314 10.95 0.20 17.78
CA SER A 314 10.66 0.24 16.34
C SER A 314 9.20 0.02 16.00
N ASP A 315 8.56 -0.92 16.67
CA ASP A 315 7.20 -1.34 16.31
C ASP A 315 6.14 -0.35 16.83
N ALA A 316 6.54 0.63 17.63
CA ALA A 316 5.68 1.71 18.09
C ALA A 316 5.57 2.87 17.08
N LEU A 317 6.36 2.82 15.99
CA LEU A 317 6.43 3.85 14.97
C LEU A 317 6.19 3.29 13.57
N GLU A 318 5.39 4.00 12.78
CA GLU A 318 5.29 3.83 11.34
C GLU A 318 6.10 4.92 10.64
N ILE A 319 7.19 4.56 9.98
CA ILE A 319 8.05 5.50 9.26
C ILE A 319 7.48 5.75 7.86
N GLU A 320 7.48 7.02 7.42
CA GLU A 320 7.00 7.40 6.09
C GLU A 320 7.71 6.61 4.98
N GLY A 321 6.92 5.96 4.11
CA GLY A 321 7.41 5.09 3.05
C GLY A 321 7.71 3.65 3.47
N GLU A 322 7.42 3.30 4.73
CA GLU A 322 7.64 1.97 5.33
C GLU A 322 6.40 1.50 6.12
N SER A 323 5.21 2.03 5.80
CA SER A 323 3.93 1.56 6.34
C SER A 323 3.59 0.14 5.88
N LYS A 324 2.64 -0.52 6.55
CA LYS A 324 2.12 -1.84 6.13
C LYS A 324 1.73 -1.84 4.65
N ASP A 325 1.01 -0.82 4.20
CA ASP A 325 0.56 -0.68 2.80
C ASP A 325 1.72 -0.50 1.83
N ASP A 326 2.72 0.33 2.19
CA ASP A 326 3.93 0.50 1.38
C ASP A 326 4.71 -0.81 1.26
N ILE A 327 4.81 -1.58 2.35
CA ILE A 327 5.43 -2.91 2.36
C ILE A 327 4.67 -3.89 1.46
N ILE A 328 3.34 -3.98 1.61
CA ILE A 328 2.48 -4.83 0.78
C ILE A 328 2.68 -4.50 -0.70
N LYS A 329 2.68 -3.21 -1.04
CA LYS A 329 2.93 -2.74 -2.41
C LYS A 329 4.30 -3.18 -2.94
N VAL A 330 5.36 -3.10 -2.13
CA VAL A 330 6.69 -3.57 -2.50
C VAL A 330 6.71 -5.09 -2.74
N ILE A 331 5.99 -5.87 -1.92
CA ILE A 331 5.81 -7.32 -2.11
C ILE A 331 5.10 -7.60 -3.44
N LEU A 332 3.96 -6.95 -3.71
CA LEU A 332 3.19 -7.15 -4.94
C LEU A 332 4.02 -6.83 -6.19
N ASP A 333 4.68 -5.67 -6.21
CA ASP A 333 5.52 -5.23 -7.33
C ASP A 333 6.72 -6.17 -7.55
N THR A 334 7.34 -6.63 -6.46
CA THR A 334 8.52 -7.52 -6.54
C THR A 334 8.13 -8.92 -6.96
N SER A 335 7.05 -9.49 -6.41
CA SER A 335 6.50 -10.79 -6.79
C SER A 335 6.13 -10.80 -8.27
N LYS A 336 5.45 -9.76 -8.77
CA LYS A 336 5.14 -9.61 -10.20
C LYS A 336 6.39 -9.59 -11.07
N ARG A 337 7.42 -8.83 -10.67
CA ARG A 337 8.68 -8.74 -11.41
C ARG A 337 9.45 -10.07 -11.43
N LEU A 338 9.42 -10.81 -10.33
CA LEU A 338 10.11 -12.10 -10.19
C LEU A 338 9.26 -13.30 -10.60
N LYS A 339 7.98 -13.08 -10.96
CA LYS A 339 7.01 -14.10 -11.35
C LYS A 339 6.72 -15.13 -10.24
N GLU A 340 6.63 -14.64 -9.01
CA GLU A 340 6.28 -15.44 -7.84
C GLU A 340 4.84 -15.16 -7.37
N ASP A 341 4.29 -16.11 -6.62
CA ASP A 341 2.93 -16.03 -6.07
C ASP A 341 2.86 -14.97 -4.96
N SER A 342 2.25 -13.83 -5.26
CA SER A 342 2.21 -12.72 -4.31
C SER A 342 1.42 -13.03 -3.03
N ALA A 343 0.39 -13.89 -3.10
CA ALA A 343 -0.41 -14.25 -1.93
C ALA A 343 0.42 -15.12 -0.97
N LEU A 344 1.22 -16.05 -1.51
CA LEU A 344 2.15 -16.84 -0.70
C LEU A 344 3.20 -15.95 -0.02
N ILE A 345 3.78 -14.99 -0.77
CA ILE A 345 4.80 -14.09 -0.20
C ILE A 345 4.22 -13.18 0.88
N LEU A 346 3.02 -12.62 0.67
CA LEU A 346 2.31 -11.83 1.69
C LEU A 346 2.08 -12.65 2.95
N SER A 347 1.65 -13.90 2.80
CA SER A 347 1.39 -14.83 3.92
C SER A 347 2.65 -15.15 4.73
N ILE A 348 3.78 -15.33 4.05
CA ILE A 348 5.07 -15.52 4.70
C ILE A 348 5.48 -14.25 5.44
N ALA A 349 5.43 -13.08 4.81
CA ALA A 349 5.80 -11.80 5.42
C ALA A 349 4.93 -11.47 6.65
N GLU A 350 3.64 -11.76 6.59
CA GLU A 350 2.73 -11.57 7.70
C GLU A 350 3.09 -12.46 8.89
N GLN A 351 3.29 -13.76 8.65
CA GLN A 351 3.67 -14.70 9.70
C GLN A 351 5.05 -14.40 10.29
N GLU A 352 6.01 -13.97 9.47
CA GLU A 352 7.39 -13.74 9.89
C GLU A 352 7.57 -12.43 10.66
N SER A 353 6.92 -11.35 10.21
CA SER A 353 7.18 -10.03 10.78
C SER A 353 5.95 -9.17 11.03
N GLN A 354 4.75 -9.63 10.66
CA GLN A 354 3.54 -8.80 10.60
C GLN A 354 3.81 -7.49 9.82
N PHE A 355 4.59 -7.60 8.74
CA PHE A 355 5.05 -6.47 7.90
C PHE A 355 5.96 -5.44 8.59
N HIS A 356 6.37 -5.63 9.85
CA HIS A 356 7.33 -4.72 10.51
C HIS A 356 8.76 -4.86 9.95
N PRO A 357 9.34 -3.81 9.33
CA PRO A 357 10.62 -3.89 8.63
C PRO A 357 11.84 -4.05 9.54
N TYR A 358 11.66 -3.82 10.85
CA TYR A 358 12.71 -3.87 11.86
C TYR A 358 12.60 -5.06 12.80
N ARG A 359 11.75 -6.05 12.50
CA ARG A 359 11.55 -7.27 13.30
C ARG A 359 12.85 -8.09 13.43
N THR A 360 13.09 -8.69 14.59
CA THR A 360 14.21 -9.61 14.82
C THR A 360 13.82 -10.81 15.68
N SER A 361 14.13 -12.03 15.23
CA SER A 361 13.81 -13.23 16.02
C SER A 361 14.64 -13.35 17.30
N GLU A 362 14.12 -14.05 18.32
CA GLU A 362 14.88 -14.39 19.53
C GLU A 362 15.66 -15.69 19.30
N VAL A 363 16.98 -15.58 19.06
CA VAL A 363 17.85 -16.74 18.91
C VAL A 363 19.20 -16.42 19.52
N ASP A 364 19.74 -17.34 20.32
CA ASP A 364 21.05 -17.18 20.99
C ASP A 364 22.21 -17.04 20.01
N ASP A 365 22.12 -17.72 18.87
CA ASP A 365 23.11 -17.64 17.79
C ASP A 365 22.84 -16.40 16.92
N PRO A 366 23.67 -15.34 17.00
CA PRO A 366 23.47 -14.11 16.25
C PRO A 366 23.47 -14.32 14.73
N TYR A 367 24.08 -15.41 14.25
CA TYR A 367 24.11 -15.76 12.84
C TYR A 367 22.79 -16.34 12.32
N LYS A 368 21.92 -16.78 13.25
CA LYS A 368 20.58 -17.35 12.99
C LYS A 368 19.43 -16.42 13.38
N VAL A 369 19.73 -15.21 13.83
CA VAL A 369 18.70 -14.18 14.06
C VAL A 369 18.10 -13.78 12.73
N GLY A 370 16.80 -14.03 12.57
CA GLY A 370 15.99 -13.57 11.46
C GLY A 370 15.84 -12.06 11.53
N LYS A 371 15.97 -11.37 10.40
CA LYS A 371 15.95 -9.91 10.34
C LYS A 371 15.01 -9.41 9.25
N GLY A 372 14.26 -8.36 9.57
CA GLY A 372 13.37 -7.67 8.65
C GLY A 372 12.13 -8.46 8.26
N ILE A 373 11.49 -8.05 7.16
CA ILE A 373 10.14 -8.47 6.77
C ILE A 373 10.03 -9.97 6.53
N MET A 374 11.02 -10.53 5.85
CA MET A 374 11.11 -11.93 5.47
C MET A 374 12.03 -12.73 6.42
N GLN A 375 12.36 -12.17 7.59
CA GLN A 375 13.16 -12.81 8.64
C GLN A 375 14.43 -13.54 8.14
N ILE A 376 15.13 -12.96 7.16
CA ILE A 376 16.32 -13.59 6.57
C ILE A 376 17.49 -13.53 7.55
N THR A 377 18.10 -14.70 7.82
CA THR A 377 19.27 -14.83 8.69
C THR A 377 20.57 -14.48 7.96
N ASP A 378 21.63 -14.18 8.70
CA ASP A 378 22.95 -13.99 8.11
C ASP A 378 23.45 -15.29 7.44
N GLN A 379 23.11 -16.46 8.00
CA GLN A 379 23.35 -17.76 7.40
C GLN A 379 22.69 -17.91 6.02
N THR A 380 21.41 -17.58 5.92
CA THR A 380 20.65 -17.64 4.66
C THR A 380 21.22 -16.66 3.65
N ARG A 381 21.56 -15.43 4.06
CA ARG A 381 22.18 -14.43 3.17
C ARG A 381 23.50 -14.95 2.58
N ASP A 382 24.35 -15.58 3.40
CA ASP A 382 25.62 -16.14 2.94
C ASP A 382 25.44 -17.37 2.05
N GLU A 383 24.38 -18.15 2.25
CA GLU A 383 23.95 -19.20 1.31
C GLU A 383 23.54 -18.58 -0.04
N MET A 384 22.66 -17.57 -0.03
CA MET A 384 22.17 -16.89 -1.23
C MET A 384 23.30 -16.27 -2.05
N LYS A 385 24.28 -15.68 -1.37
CA LYS A 385 25.47 -15.08 -2.00
C LYS A 385 26.38 -16.11 -2.64
N ARG A 386 26.52 -17.29 -2.05
CA ARG A 386 27.38 -18.38 -2.58
C ARG A 386 26.67 -19.22 -3.65
N ASN A 387 25.34 -19.26 -3.61
CA ASN A 387 24.54 -20.06 -4.50
C ASN A 387 24.34 -19.35 -5.86
N LYS A 388 25.02 -19.87 -6.89
CA LYS A 388 24.95 -19.33 -8.27
C LYS A 388 23.54 -19.28 -8.87
N LYS A 389 22.57 -20.05 -8.35
CA LYS A 389 21.18 -20.00 -8.81
C LYS A 389 20.43 -18.78 -8.26
N ILE A 390 20.85 -18.24 -7.12
CA ILE A 390 20.26 -17.06 -6.49
C ILE A 390 21.07 -15.81 -6.87
N ASP A 391 22.39 -15.87 -6.67
CA ASP A 391 23.38 -14.81 -6.90
C ASP A 391 22.86 -13.42 -6.48
N PHE A 392 22.44 -13.33 -5.21
CA PHE A 392 21.89 -12.11 -4.64
C PHE A 392 22.62 -11.77 -3.34
N ASP A 393 23.17 -10.56 -3.29
CA ASP A 393 23.84 -9.99 -2.13
C ASP A 393 23.13 -8.67 -1.77
N PHE A 394 22.57 -8.61 -0.56
CA PHE A 394 21.98 -7.40 -0.03
C PHE A 394 22.65 -7.00 1.28
N LYS A 395 22.86 -5.70 1.46
CA LYS A 395 23.78 -5.16 2.46
C LYS A 395 23.11 -4.91 3.80
N ASP A 396 21.85 -4.51 3.76
CA ASP A 396 21.09 -4.10 4.93
C ASP A 396 19.84 -4.97 5.04
N PRO A 397 19.73 -5.83 6.08
CA PRO A 397 18.58 -6.70 6.24
C PRO A 397 17.32 -5.99 6.72
N PHE A 398 17.42 -4.76 7.24
CA PHE A 398 16.27 -3.95 7.63
C PHE A 398 15.78 -3.06 6.49
N ASN A 399 16.48 -3.10 5.37
CA ASN A 399 16.05 -2.44 4.16
C ASN A 399 14.91 -3.25 3.50
N ALA A 400 13.68 -2.81 3.72
CA ALA A 400 12.45 -3.51 3.32
C ALA A 400 12.52 -4.17 1.94
N ALA A 401 12.83 -3.41 0.87
CA ALA A 401 12.80 -4.02 -0.46
C ALA A 401 14.00 -4.92 -0.77
N GLN A 402 15.16 -4.71 -0.16
CA GLN A 402 16.27 -5.66 -0.26
C GLN A 402 15.91 -6.98 0.41
N ASN A 403 15.31 -6.89 1.60
CA ASN A 403 14.85 -8.03 2.38
C ASN A 403 13.74 -8.80 1.65
N ILE A 404 12.71 -8.11 1.16
CA ILE A 404 11.62 -8.68 0.33
C ILE A 404 12.16 -9.34 -0.94
N GLU A 405 13.00 -8.63 -1.71
CA GLU A 405 13.59 -9.21 -2.94
C GLU A 405 14.45 -10.43 -2.61
N GLY A 406 15.18 -10.41 -1.50
CA GLY A 406 15.93 -11.56 -1.02
C GLY A 406 15.03 -12.74 -0.68
N GLY A 407 13.95 -12.52 0.07
CA GLY A 407 13.03 -13.56 0.50
C GLY A 407 12.32 -14.21 -0.69
N ILE A 408 11.84 -13.42 -1.64
CA ILE A 408 11.19 -13.92 -2.86
C ILE A 408 12.15 -14.76 -3.70
N ARG A 409 13.41 -14.34 -3.85
CA ARG A 409 14.44 -15.14 -4.54
C ARG A 409 14.78 -16.42 -3.80
N TYR A 410 14.75 -16.40 -2.48
CA TYR A 410 14.97 -17.60 -1.67
C TYR A 410 13.82 -18.60 -1.81
N VAL A 411 12.56 -18.12 -1.80
CA VAL A 411 11.39 -18.94 -2.15
C VAL A 411 11.56 -19.54 -3.54
N ALA A 412 11.88 -18.73 -4.55
CA ALA A 412 12.11 -19.21 -5.92
C ALA A 412 13.18 -20.32 -5.97
N PHE A 413 14.27 -20.19 -5.20
CA PHE A 413 15.28 -21.23 -5.07
C PHE A 413 14.74 -22.51 -4.43
N ILE A 414 14.05 -22.40 -3.29
CA ILE A 414 13.42 -23.53 -2.61
C ILE A 414 12.50 -24.27 -3.58
N ARG A 415 11.71 -23.56 -4.39
CA ARG A 415 10.85 -24.16 -5.41
C ARG A 415 11.63 -25.07 -6.36
N THR A 416 12.83 -24.69 -6.80
CA THR A 416 13.68 -25.51 -7.68
C THR A 416 14.20 -26.80 -7.00
N ILE A 417 14.20 -26.87 -5.67
CA ILE A 417 14.58 -28.06 -4.91
C ILE A 417 13.45 -29.10 -4.92
N PHE A 418 12.21 -28.63 -4.88
CA PHE A 418 11.01 -29.44 -4.73
C PHE A 418 10.12 -29.44 -5.99
N GLU A 419 10.68 -29.15 -7.18
CA GLU A 419 9.98 -28.90 -8.45
C GLU A 419 9.23 -30.12 -9.04
N GLN A 420 8.72 -31.01 -8.20
CA GLN A 420 7.92 -32.18 -8.55
C GLN A 420 6.56 -32.07 -7.88
N GLU A 421 5.50 -32.32 -8.63
CA GLU A 421 4.12 -32.24 -8.19
C GLU A 421 3.81 -33.37 -7.19
N THR A 422 4.12 -33.12 -5.92
CA THR A 422 3.55 -33.89 -4.81
C THR A 422 2.39 -33.10 -4.20
N PRO A 423 1.32 -33.76 -3.71
CA PRO A 423 0.16 -33.08 -3.13
C PRO A 423 0.48 -32.11 -1.97
N ASP A 424 1.63 -32.30 -1.32
CA ASP A 424 2.15 -31.58 -0.16
C ASP A 424 3.28 -30.60 -0.52
N TYR A 425 3.37 -30.17 -1.79
CA TYR A 425 4.41 -29.27 -2.27
C TYR A 425 4.52 -27.97 -1.46
N LEU A 426 3.37 -27.36 -1.13
CA LEU A 426 3.33 -26.12 -0.36
C LEU A 426 3.91 -26.33 1.03
N GLU A 427 3.54 -27.41 1.71
CA GLU A 427 4.05 -27.78 3.02
C GLU A 427 5.56 -27.98 2.99
N LYS A 428 6.10 -28.68 1.97
CA LYS A 428 7.56 -28.86 1.81
C LYS A 428 8.29 -27.54 1.63
N LEU A 429 7.72 -26.64 0.82
CA LEU A 429 8.28 -25.30 0.61
C LEU A 429 8.33 -24.52 1.92
N LEU A 430 7.26 -24.56 2.71
CA LEU A 430 7.17 -23.85 3.98
C LEU A 430 8.05 -24.48 5.08
N VAL A 431 8.18 -25.81 5.12
CA VAL A 431 9.19 -26.49 5.95
C VAL A 431 10.59 -26.04 5.56
N ALA A 432 10.90 -26.01 4.26
CA ALA A 432 12.21 -25.61 3.78
C ALA A 432 12.53 -24.13 4.03
N TRP A 433 11.51 -23.27 4.01
CA TRP A 433 11.65 -21.87 4.41
C TRP A 433 12.03 -21.73 5.88
N ASN A 434 11.26 -22.37 6.77
CA ASN A 434 11.39 -22.18 8.22
C ASN A 434 12.52 -23.03 8.86
N ALA A 435 12.67 -24.29 8.44
CA ALA A 435 13.67 -25.23 8.98
C ALA A 435 14.91 -25.37 8.09
N GLY A 436 14.92 -24.71 6.93
CA GLY A 436 16.02 -24.71 5.98
C GLY A 436 15.85 -25.72 4.82
N PRO A 437 16.41 -25.42 3.63
CA PRO A 437 16.16 -26.15 2.39
C PRO A 437 16.66 -27.60 2.37
N TYR A 438 17.53 -27.94 3.31
CA TYR A 438 18.12 -29.28 3.45
C TYR A 438 17.56 -30.07 4.64
N PHE A 439 16.55 -29.52 5.34
CA PHE A 439 15.83 -30.25 6.38
C PHE A 439 15.18 -31.52 5.80
N ILE A 440 14.52 -31.37 4.64
CA ILE A 440 14.02 -32.50 3.86
C ILE A 440 15.19 -33.08 3.04
N LYS A 441 15.64 -34.27 3.44
CA LYS A 441 16.72 -35.00 2.78
C LYS A 441 16.38 -35.25 1.32
N GLU A 442 17.41 -35.26 0.46
CA GLU A 442 17.25 -35.48 -0.98
C GLU A 442 16.48 -36.76 -1.32
N SER A 443 16.70 -37.84 -0.57
CA SER A 443 15.99 -39.12 -0.69
C SER A 443 14.49 -39.05 -0.41
N ASP A 444 14.03 -38.02 0.30
CA ASP A 444 12.65 -37.88 0.78
C ASP A 444 11.87 -36.78 0.04
N ARG A 445 12.53 -35.97 -0.79
CA ARG A 445 11.87 -34.86 -1.53
C ARG A 445 10.70 -35.31 -2.41
N LYS A 446 10.74 -36.55 -2.92
CA LYS A 446 9.69 -37.14 -3.76
C LYS A 446 8.62 -37.92 -2.97
N LYS A 447 8.80 -38.12 -1.68
CA LYS A 447 7.84 -38.84 -0.82
C LYS A 447 6.84 -37.85 -0.25
N ILE A 448 5.69 -38.34 0.20
CA ILE A 448 4.80 -37.55 1.05
C ILE A 448 5.53 -37.21 2.36
N LEU A 449 5.40 -35.96 2.77
CA LEU A 449 6.01 -35.37 3.95
C LEU A 449 5.41 -36.00 5.21
N ASP A 450 6.27 -36.63 5.99
CA ASP A 450 5.91 -37.16 7.29
C ASP A 450 5.81 -36.01 8.31
N GLN A 451 4.58 -35.61 8.61
CA GLN A 451 4.25 -34.52 9.54
C GLN A 451 4.84 -34.72 10.94
N SER A 452 5.07 -35.98 11.36
CA SER A 452 5.63 -36.29 12.68
C SER A 452 7.09 -35.87 12.83
N THR A 453 7.80 -35.73 11.70
CA THR A 453 9.22 -35.34 11.66
C THR A 453 9.44 -33.82 11.69
N ILE A 454 8.40 -33.02 11.46
CA ILE A 454 8.47 -31.55 11.39
C ILE A 454 8.48 -30.97 12.81
N PRO A 455 9.36 -30.00 13.15
CA PRO A 455 9.34 -29.36 14.47
C PRO A 455 8.00 -28.69 14.79
N ALA A 456 7.61 -28.67 16.07
CA ALA A 456 6.32 -28.12 16.49
C ALA A 456 6.11 -26.66 16.06
N GLN A 457 7.13 -25.81 16.23
CA GLN A 457 7.11 -24.41 15.77
C GLN A 457 6.90 -24.30 14.26
N THR A 458 7.56 -25.15 13.47
CA THR A 458 7.41 -25.18 12.01
C THR A 458 6.00 -25.62 11.61
N ARG A 459 5.36 -26.55 12.33
CA ARG A 459 3.96 -26.92 12.07
C ARG A 459 2.99 -25.76 12.33
N ILE A 460 3.20 -25.00 13.40
CA ILE A 460 2.42 -23.78 13.70
C ILE A 460 2.62 -22.74 12.59
N PHE A 461 3.87 -22.52 12.18
CA PHE A 461 4.19 -21.64 11.06
C PHE A 461 3.43 -22.02 9.78
N ILE A 462 3.45 -23.31 9.41
CA ILE A 462 2.73 -23.81 8.22
C ILE A 462 1.22 -23.60 8.35
N LYS A 463 0.64 -23.92 9.51
CA LYS A 463 -0.80 -23.71 9.77
C LYS A 463 -1.18 -22.25 9.52
N ASN A 464 -0.43 -21.32 10.10
CA ASN A 464 -0.72 -19.89 10.00
C ASN A 464 -0.51 -19.35 8.58
N VAL A 465 0.59 -19.71 7.91
CA VAL A 465 0.84 -19.26 6.53
C VAL A 465 -0.24 -19.79 5.58
N LYS A 466 -0.71 -21.03 5.76
CA LYS A 466 -1.83 -21.55 4.94
C LYS A 466 -3.12 -20.78 5.17
N ARG A 467 -3.43 -20.41 6.43
CA ARG A 467 -4.59 -19.57 6.75
C ARG A 467 -4.49 -18.20 6.07
N PHE A 468 -3.38 -17.49 6.23
CA PHE A 468 -3.14 -16.21 5.55
C PHE A 468 -3.17 -16.34 4.03
N TYR A 469 -2.68 -17.45 3.49
CA TYR A 469 -2.66 -17.70 2.05
C TYR A 469 -4.06 -17.80 1.46
N GLN A 470 -5.01 -18.44 2.14
CA GLN A 470 -6.40 -18.45 1.68
C GLN A 470 -7.01 -17.04 1.69
N ARG A 471 -6.75 -16.26 2.75
CA ARG A 471 -7.21 -14.87 2.86
C ARG A 471 -6.66 -14.00 1.73
N TYR A 472 -5.33 -14.01 1.51
CA TYR A 472 -4.71 -13.21 0.45
C TYR A 472 -5.04 -13.69 -0.95
N LYS A 473 -5.30 -14.98 -1.15
CA LYS A 473 -5.76 -15.48 -2.44
C LYS A 473 -7.15 -14.95 -2.81
N LYS A 474 -8.02 -14.72 -1.81
CA LYS A 474 -9.35 -14.12 -1.98
C LYS A 474 -9.28 -12.61 -2.24
N SER A 475 -8.48 -11.86 -1.47
CA SER A 475 -8.37 -10.40 -1.60
C SER A 475 -7.45 -9.93 -2.73
N HIS A 476 -6.46 -10.75 -3.09
CA HIS A 476 -5.48 -10.46 -4.15
C HIS A 476 -5.41 -11.63 -5.14
N PRO A 477 -6.50 -11.95 -5.85
CA PRO A 477 -6.50 -13.02 -6.83
C PRO A 477 -5.45 -12.71 -7.90
N ASN A 478 -4.30 -13.36 -7.81
CA ASN A 478 -3.22 -13.15 -8.74
C ASN A 478 -3.74 -13.36 -10.17
N GLY A 479 -3.63 -12.33 -11.02
CA GLY A 479 -3.89 -12.39 -12.46
C GLY A 479 -2.93 -13.30 -13.26
N PHE A 480 -2.29 -14.26 -12.60
CA PHE A 480 -1.45 -15.31 -13.17
C PHE A 480 -1.81 -16.64 -12.51
N GLY A 481 -2.88 -17.26 -12.98
CA GLY A 481 -3.24 -18.65 -12.72
C GLY A 481 -2.20 -19.61 -13.31
N ARG A 482 -1.05 -19.75 -12.66
CA ARG A 482 -0.04 -20.78 -12.94
C ARG A 482 0.31 -21.61 -11.70
N LEU A 483 -0.70 -21.84 -10.85
CA LEU A 483 -0.73 -23.01 -9.95
C LEU A 483 -1.82 -24.04 -10.35
N SER A 484 -2.58 -23.81 -11.42
CA SER A 484 -3.69 -24.67 -11.88
C SER A 484 -3.46 -25.27 -13.28
N GLY A 485 -2.20 -25.55 -13.63
CA GLY A 485 -1.83 -25.99 -14.97
C GLY A 485 -1.59 -27.50 -15.11
N LEU A 486 -2.50 -28.38 -14.66
CA LEU A 486 -2.57 -29.79 -15.11
C LEU A 486 -3.82 -30.57 -14.58
N ILE A 487 -5.02 -29.99 -14.63
CA ILE A 487 -6.28 -30.76 -14.62
C ILE A 487 -7.16 -30.29 -15.79
N VAL A 488 -6.68 -30.49 -17.02
CA VAL A 488 -7.54 -30.48 -18.22
C VAL A 488 -7.11 -31.63 -19.13
N ILE A 489 -7.32 -32.85 -18.63
CA ILE A 489 -7.50 -34.05 -19.45
C ILE A 489 -8.64 -34.80 -18.79
N SER A 490 -9.90 -34.51 -19.15
CA SER A 490 -11.09 -35.39 -19.05
C SER A 490 -12.43 -34.62 -19.17
N ALA A 491 -12.57 -33.63 -20.06
CA ALA A 491 -13.89 -33.07 -20.40
C ALA A 491 -13.90 -32.45 -21.80
N VAL A 492 -13.42 -33.20 -22.79
CA VAL A 492 -13.85 -33.03 -24.18
C VAL A 492 -15.01 -34.01 -24.35
N VAL A 493 -16.15 -33.53 -24.89
CA VAL A 493 -17.41 -34.22 -25.24
C VAL A 493 -18.61 -33.82 -24.34
N LEU A 494 -19.29 -32.70 -24.66
CA LEU A 494 -20.71 -32.68 -25.12
C LEU A 494 -21.22 -31.24 -25.45
N THR A 495 -20.94 -30.81 -26.67
CA THR A 495 -21.81 -30.16 -27.68
C THR A 495 -23.23 -29.65 -27.30
N VAL A 496 -23.44 -28.32 -27.42
CA VAL A 496 -24.47 -27.60 -28.24
C VAL A 496 -25.86 -27.17 -27.69
N ILE A 497 -26.02 -25.83 -27.64
CA ILE A 497 -27.17 -24.92 -27.99
C ILE A 497 -28.51 -25.06 -27.25
N VAL A 498 -28.89 -24.00 -26.50
CA VAL A 498 -30.09 -23.16 -26.76
C VAL A 498 -29.80 -21.70 -26.34
N VAL A 499 -30.13 -20.77 -27.23
CA VAL A 499 -30.02 -19.30 -27.07
C VAL A 499 -31.28 -18.76 -26.39
N GLY A 500 -31.09 -17.85 -25.41
CA GLY A 500 -31.97 -16.70 -25.20
C GLY A 500 -32.68 -16.63 -23.84
N PHE A 501 -32.12 -15.85 -22.90
CA PHE A 501 -32.78 -14.67 -22.30
C PHE A 501 -31.79 -13.97 -21.33
N VAL A 502 -31.85 -12.64 -21.30
CA VAL A 502 -31.00 -11.77 -20.48
C VAL A 502 -31.43 -11.87 -19.02
N GLY A 503 -30.51 -12.28 -18.14
CA GLY A 503 -30.66 -12.24 -16.68
C GLY A 503 -29.27 -12.19 -16.05
N MET A 504 -29.06 -11.25 -15.13
CA MET A 504 -27.83 -11.12 -14.35
C MET A 504 -27.49 -12.46 -13.68
N GLN A 505 -26.43 -13.13 -14.13
CA GLN A 505 -25.81 -14.23 -13.41
C GLN A 505 -24.89 -13.63 -12.35
N THR A 506 -25.27 -13.79 -11.09
CA THR A 506 -24.34 -13.78 -9.97
C THR A 506 -23.44 -15.01 -10.11
N ASP A 507 -22.13 -14.83 -9.98
CA ASP A 507 -21.16 -15.93 -10.08
C ASP A 507 -21.40 -16.97 -8.97
N ASP A 508 -21.61 -18.22 -9.38
CA ASP A 508 -21.75 -19.39 -8.50
C ASP A 508 -20.41 -19.72 -7.82
N HIS A 509 -20.18 -19.11 -6.66
CA HIS A 509 -19.26 -19.59 -5.63
C HIS A 509 -19.98 -19.64 -4.29
N LEU A 510 -20.96 -20.54 -4.17
CA LEU A 510 -21.47 -20.99 -2.87
C LEU A 510 -20.31 -21.66 -2.12
N SER A 511 -19.92 -21.09 -0.98
CA SER A 511 -19.06 -21.75 -0.01
C SER A 511 -19.73 -23.04 0.46
N SER A 512 -18.94 -24.08 0.74
CA SER A 512 -19.39 -25.21 1.56
C SER A 512 -20.02 -24.65 2.85
N GLY A 513 -21.27 -25.01 3.15
CA GLY A 513 -22.00 -24.57 4.36
C GLY A 513 -23.17 -23.61 4.13
N SER A 514 -23.90 -23.71 3.01
CA SER A 514 -25.14 -22.94 2.78
C SER A 514 -26.25 -23.82 2.21
N VAL A 515 -27.49 -23.59 2.65
CA VAL A 515 -28.68 -24.28 2.16
C VAL A 515 -29.72 -23.25 1.72
N LEU A 516 -30.14 -23.36 0.46
CA LEU A 516 -31.16 -22.50 -0.13
C LEU A 516 -32.53 -23.20 -0.08
N GLY A 517 -33.50 -22.50 0.48
CA GLY A 517 -34.93 -22.79 0.41
C GLY A 517 -35.53 -22.42 -0.95
N GLN A 518 -36.73 -22.93 -1.23
CA GLN A 518 -37.45 -22.63 -2.48
C GLN A 518 -38.14 -21.26 -2.45
N SER A 519 -38.48 -20.72 -3.63
CA SER A 519 -39.15 -19.42 -3.76
C SER A 519 -40.52 -19.39 -3.06
N VAL A 520 -40.91 -18.21 -2.58
CA VAL A 520 -42.10 -17.93 -1.75
C VAL A 520 -43.45 -18.28 -2.43
N GLU A 521 -43.44 -18.61 -3.73
CA GLU A 521 -44.63 -18.82 -4.57
C GLU A 521 -45.21 -20.25 -4.55
N ASP A 522 -44.53 -21.22 -3.92
CA ASP A 522 -45.08 -22.58 -3.81
C ASP A 522 -46.21 -22.65 -2.77
N SER A 523 -47.43 -22.97 -3.22
CA SER A 523 -48.56 -23.26 -2.34
C SER A 523 -48.36 -24.63 -1.68
N LEU A 524 -47.94 -24.65 -0.41
CA LEU A 524 -47.98 -25.86 0.42
C LEU A 524 -49.42 -26.17 0.83
N SER A 525 -49.81 -27.45 0.75
CA SER A 525 -51.03 -27.93 1.40
C SER A 525 -50.85 -28.07 2.91
N GLU A 526 -51.94 -28.13 3.67
CA GLU A 526 -51.96 -28.09 5.16
C GLU A 526 -51.19 -29.26 5.81
N ASP A 527 -50.88 -30.32 5.05
CA ASP A 527 -50.20 -31.53 5.52
C ASP A 527 -48.77 -31.70 4.94
N GLU A 528 -48.27 -30.75 4.15
CA GLU A 528 -46.95 -30.83 3.54
C GLU A 528 -45.91 -30.04 4.34
N ALA A 529 -44.94 -30.76 4.90
CA ALA A 529 -43.71 -30.18 5.44
C ALA A 529 -42.55 -30.33 4.43
N LYS A 530 -41.77 -29.26 4.25
CA LYS A 530 -40.51 -29.30 3.50
C LYS A 530 -39.35 -29.31 4.49
N HIS A 531 -38.38 -30.21 4.25
CA HIS A 531 -37.19 -30.36 5.07
C HIS A 531 -35.95 -29.83 4.32
N TYR A 532 -35.13 -29.06 5.02
CA TYR A 532 -33.82 -28.59 4.56
C TYR A 532 -32.76 -28.91 5.62
N GLU A 533 -31.51 -29.06 5.21
CA GLU A 533 -30.41 -29.46 6.10
C GLU A 533 -29.17 -28.59 5.83
N LEU A 534 -28.60 -28.02 6.88
CA LEU A 534 -27.31 -27.32 6.88
C LEU A 534 -26.30 -28.15 7.67
N SER A 535 -25.25 -28.62 7.00
CA SER A 535 -24.15 -29.36 7.61
C SER A 535 -22.88 -28.50 7.63
N ASP A 536 -22.36 -28.17 8.80
CA ASP A 536 -21.07 -27.45 8.95
C ASP A 536 -20.38 -27.79 10.29
N ASP A 537 -19.08 -27.52 10.39
CA ASP A 537 -18.25 -27.62 11.62
C ASP A 537 -18.36 -26.29 12.37
N LEU A 538 -19.31 -26.20 13.32
CA LEU A 538 -19.72 -24.94 13.95
C LEU A 538 -18.79 -24.49 15.08
N ASP A 539 -18.11 -25.40 15.77
CA ASP A 539 -17.12 -25.06 16.82
C ASP A 539 -15.66 -25.28 16.38
N THR A 540 -15.44 -25.67 15.13
CA THR A 540 -14.13 -25.98 14.55
C THR A 540 -13.37 -27.09 15.26
N ASP A 541 -14.08 -27.97 15.97
CA ASP A 541 -13.50 -29.16 16.61
C ASP A 541 -13.27 -30.31 15.61
N GLY A 542 -13.77 -30.16 14.38
CA GLY A 542 -13.64 -31.11 13.28
C GLY A 542 -14.79 -32.12 13.20
N SER A 543 -15.78 -32.02 14.09
CA SER A 543 -17.08 -32.67 13.95
C SER A 543 -18.00 -31.83 13.06
N ILE A 544 -19.07 -32.45 12.55
CA ILE A 544 -20.02 -31.77 11.66
C ILE A 544 -21.36 -31.79 12.37
N GLU A 545 -21.94 -30.62 12.56
CA GLU A 545 -23.29 -30.41 13.03
C GLU A 545 -24.26 -30.38 11.86
N ASP A 546 -25.29 -31.22 11.92
CA ASP A 546 -26.42 -31.21 10.98
C ASP A 546 -27.60 -30.46 11.61
N ILE A 547 -28.00 -29.36 10.98
CA ILE A 547 -29.13 -28.51 11.39
C ILE A 547 -30.28 -28.73 10.41
N GLY A 548 -31.37 -29.33 10.89
CA GLY A 548 -32.59 -29.51 10.13
C GLY A 548 -33.51 -28.29 10.20
N PHE A 549 -34.17 -27.96 9.10
CA PHE A 549 -35.21 -26.93 9.02
C PHE A 549 -36.47 -27.52 8.40
N ASP A 550 -37.49 -27.79 9.21
CA ASP A 550 -38.80 -28.24 8.77
C ASP A 550 -39.74 -27.05 8.65
N TYR A 551 -40.23 -26.76 7.45
CA TYR A 551 -41.16 -25.65 7.20
C TYR A 551 -42.55 -26.18 6.82
N TRP A 552 -43.60 -25.66 7.49
CA TRP A 552 -45.00 -26.00 7.22
C TRP A 552 -45.95 -24.79 7.39
N TYR A 553 -47.19 -24.96 6.95
CA TYR A 553 -48.27 -23.99 7.14
C TYR A 553 -49.29 -24.50 8.17
N SER A 554 -49.68 -23.63 9.12
CA SER A 554 -50.76 -23.89 10.07
C SER A 554 -51.80 -22.77 9.98
N GLN A 555 -53.10 -23.10 9.96
CA GLN A 555 -54.15 -22.06 9.94
C GLN A 555 -54.15 -21.17 11.19
N GLU A 556 -53.84 -21.73 12.36
CA GLU A 556 -53.89 -20.98 13.63
C GLU A 556 -52.69 -20.05 13.79
N ARG A 557 -51.53 -20.45 13.25
CA ARG A 557 -50.24 -19.80 13.52
C ARG A 557 -49.64 -19.14 12.29
N GLY A 558 -50.09 -19.48 11.10
CA GLY A 558 -49.48 -19.09 9.83
C GLY A 558 -48.29 -19.98 9.48
N ARG A 559 -47.38 -19.44 8.67
CA ARG A 559 -46.15 -20.11 8.22
C ARG A 559 -45.14 -20.24 9.38
N ARG A 560 -44.58 -21.44 9.56
CA ARG A 560 -43.64 -21.77 10.65
C ARG A 560 -42.49 -22.62 10.14
N THR A 561 -41.31 -22.36 10.69
CA THR A 561 -40.11 -23.17 10.49
C THR A 561 -39.66 -23.73 11.84
N MET A 562 -39.38 -25.01 11.91
CA MET A 562 -38.77 -25.66 13.06
C MET A 562 -37.31 -25.90 12.73
N MET A 563 -36.41 -25.30 13.50
CA MET A 563 -34.99 -25.58 13.46
C MET A 563 -34.67 -26.71 14.45
N GLN A 564 -33.90 -27.70 14.02
CA GLN A 564 -33.54 -28.87 14.81
C GLN A 564 -32.02 -29.09 14.79
N LEU A 565 -31.41 -29.21 15.97
CA LEU A 565 -30.02 -29.65 16.14
C LEU A 565 -29.95 -30.64 17.31
N ASN A 566 -29.33 -31.80 17.10
CA ASN A 566 -29.14 -32.82 18.14
C ASN A 566 -30.44 -33.20 18.90
N GLY A 567 -31.57 -33.23 18.19
CA GLY A 567 -32.89 -33.56 18.77
C GLY A 567 -33.49 -32.45 19.65
N LYS A 568 -32.86 -31.28 19.73
CA LYS A 568 -33.44 -30.07 20.30
C LYS A 568 -34.11 -29.26 19.19
N PHE A 569 -35.25 -28.67 19.52
CA PHE A 569 -36.16 -28.04 18.56
C PHE A 569 -36.38 -26.58 18.94
N GLN A 570 -36.36 -25.69 17.95
CA GLN A 570 -36.67 -24.27 18.09
C GLN A 570 -37.64 -23.82 17.00
N GLU A 571 -38.81 -23.32 17.40
CA GLU A 571 -39.82 -22.79 16.47
C GLU A 571 -39.47 -21.36 16.08
N LEU A 572 -39.29 -21.12 14.77
CA LEU A 572 -39.04 -19.84 14.13
C LEU A 572 -40.32 -19.32 13.46
N ARG A 573 -40.55 -18.01 13.54
CA ARG A 573 -41.71 -17.38 12.90
C ARG A 573 -41.37 -16.97 11.47
N GLY A 574 -41.89 -17.70 10.49
CA GLY A 574 -41.75 -17.34 9.07
C GLY A 574 -41.65 -18.55 8.16
N THR A 575 -41.39 -18.29 6.88
CA THR A 575 -41.03 -19.29 5.88
C THR A 575 -39.52 -19.36 5.75
N PHE A 576 -38.94 -20.52 5.96
CA PHE A 576 -37.52 -20.76 5.68
C PHE A 576 -37.15 -20.32 4.25
N LEU A 577 -36.17 -19.42 4.13
CA LEU A 577 -35.62 -18.98 2.84
C LEU A 577 -34.23 -19.53 2.63
N GLU A 578 -33.33 -19.35 3.58
CA GLU A 578 -31.97 -19.88 3.51
C GLU A 578 -31.34 -19.93 4.90
N ALA A 579 -30.32 -20.75 5.05
CA ALA A 579 -29.43 -20.71 6.19
C ALA A 579 -27.98 -20.96 5.78
N TYR A 580 -27.07 -20.35 6.51
CA TYR A 580 -25.63 -20.52 6.32
C TYR A 580 -24.88 -20.33 7.63
N ALA A 581 -23.70 -20.95 7.72
CA ALA A 581 -22.80 -20.80 8.86
C ALA A 581 -21.58 -19.95 8.48
N ARG A 582 -21.22 -19.00 9.35
CA ARG A 582 -20.05 -18.12 9.16
C ARG A 582 -19.50 -17.71 10.52
N ASP A 583 -18.17 -17.67 10.63
CA ASP A 583 -17.47 -17.04 11.76
C ASP A 583 -17.50 -15.53 11.56
N ILE A 584 -18.36 -14.84 12.32
CA ILE A 584 -18.64 -13.40 12.19
C ILE A 584 -17.72 -12.57 13.09
N VAL A 585 -17.18 -13.18 14.14
CA VAL A 585 -16.49 -12.52 15.26
C VAL A 585 -15.03 -12.99 15.45
N ASP A 586 -14.50 -13.69 14.45
CA ASP A 586 -13.14 -14.28 14.37
C ASP A 586 -12.73 -15.09 15.61
N ASP A 587 -13.69 -15.72 16.29
CA ASP A 587 -13.44 -16.53 17.49
C ASP A 587 -13.19 -18.02 17.16
N ASN A 588 -13.24 -18.38 15.86
CA ASN A 588 -13.23 -19.74 15.33
C ASN A 588 -14.49 -20.55 15.67
N ASN A 589 -15.58 -19.93 16.12
CA ASN A 589 -16.90 -20.54 16.10
C ASN A 589 -17.71 -19.91 14.97
N LYS A 590 -18.56 -20.69 14.33
CA LYS A 590 -19.47 -20.18 13.30
C LYS A 590 -20.82 -19.91 13.89
N GLU A 591 -21.33 -18.71 13.64
CA GLU A 591 -22.73 -18.39 13.83
C GLU A 591 -23.58 -18.94 12.68
N VAL A 592 -24.77 -19.42 13.01
CA VAL A 592 -25.79 -19.84 12.06
C VAL A 592 -26.73 -18.69 11.80
N ILE A 593 -26.78 -18.25 10.55
CA ILE A 593 -27.69 -17.20 10.08
C ILE A 593 -28.85 -17.85 9.35
N VAL A 594 -30.07 -17.46 9.70
CA VAL A 594 -31.32 -18.01 9.15
C VAL A 594 -32.19 -16.88 8.62
N ASP A 595 -32.49 -16.91 7.33
CA ASP A 595 -33.39 -15.98 6.68
C ASP A 595 -34.80 -16.57 6.53
N LEU A 596 -35.81 -15.79 6.90
CA LEU A 596 -37.21 -16.19 6.99
C LEU A 596 -38.10 -15.18 6.26
N ALA A 597 -38.96 -15.59 5.33
CA ALA A 597 -39.96 -14.69 4.77
C ALA A 597 -41.14 -14.55 5.72
N VAL A 598 -41.53 -13.31 6.03
CA VAL A 598 -42.70 -13.01 6.86
C VAL A 598 -43.61 -11.99 6.20
N GLY A 599 -44.81 -12.45 5.88
CA GLY A 599 -45.78 -11.68 5.11
C GLY A 599 -45.38 -11.50 3.65
N ALA A 600 -46.01 -10.54 2.97
CA ALA A 600 -45.90 -10.40 1.52
C ALA A 600 -44.55 -9.82 1.05
N ASN A 601 -43.78 -9.13 1.91
CA ASN A 601 -42.58 -8.38 1.51
C ASN A 601 -41.48 -8.32 2.58
N GLY A 602 -41.58 -9.06 3.67
CA GLY A 602 -40.59 -9.03 4.76
C GLY A 602 -39.65 -10.23 4.69
N ILE A 603 -38.35 -9.99 4.79
CA ILE A 603 -37.35 -11.00 5.16
C ILE A 603 -36.92 -10.68 6.60
N TRP A 604 -36.94 -11.68 7.46
CA TRP A 604 -36.49 -11.65 8.85
C TRP A 604 -35.24 -12.52 8.95
N THR A 605 -34.16 -11.96 9.45
CA THR A 605 -32.91 -12.68 9.66
C THR A 605 -32.71 -12.92 11.16
N GLU A 606 -32.38 -14.14 11.55
CA GLU A 606 -32.01 -14.50 12.91
C GLU A 606 -30.59 -15.09 12.94
N ALA A 607 -29.82 -14.76 13.98
CA ALA A 607 -28.46 -15.25 14.17
C ALA A 607 -28.38 -16.12 15.43
N TYR A 608 -27.62 -17.20 15.36
CA TYR A 608 -27.49 -18.18 16.42
C TYR A 608 -26.02 -18.53 16.67
N GLN A 609 -25.59 -18.50 17.92
CA GLN A 609 -24.28 -18.97 18.34
C GLN A 609 -24.36 -20.43 18.77
N TYR A 610 -23.41 -21.24 18.30
CA TYR A 610 -23.29 -22.63 18.73
C TYR A 610 -22.47 -22.72 20.03
N HIS A 611 -23.03 -23.35 21.06
CA HIS A 611 -22.36 -23.59 22.33
C HIS A 611 -22.92 -24.86 22.97
N ASP A 612 -22.03 -25.75 23.44
CA ASP A 612 -22.36 -26.99 24.17
C ASP A 612 -23.43 -27.87 23.48
N GLY A 613 -23.33 -28.03 22.15
CA GLY A 613 -24.27 -28.84 21.37
C GLY A 613 -25.65 -28.19 21.19
N THR A 614 -25.76 -26.88 21.44
CA THR A 614 -26.99 -26.09 21.31
C THR A 614 -26.79 -24.79 20.56
N LEU A 615 -27.85 -24.34 19.89
CA LEU A 615 -27.92 -23.02 19.29
C LEU A 615 -28.57 -22.05 20.27
N HIS A 616 -27.90 -20.93 20.52
CA HIS A 616 -28.38 -19.82 21.33
C HIS A 616 -28.64 -18.63 20.43
N ARG A 617 -29.86 -18.09 20.46
CA ARG A 617 -30.22 -16.90 19.67
C ARG A 617 -29.39 -15.71 20.15
N ILE A 618 -28.71 -15.05 19.21
CA ILE A 618 -27.98 -13.80 19.47
C ILE A 618 -29.00 -12.66 19.47
N PRO A 619 -29.16 -11.93 20.58
CA PRO A 619 -30.05 -10.77 20.62
C PRO A 619 -29.48 -9.62 19.76
N VAL A 620 -30.39 -8.87 19.14
CA VAL A 620 -30.08 -7.62 18.45
C VAL A 620 -30.66 -6.50 19.30
N GLU A 621 -29.81 -5.63 19.84
CA GLU A 621 -30.24 -4.47 20.61
C GLU A 621 -30.43 -3.26 19.67
N GLU A 622 -31.69 -2.88 19.46
CA GLU A 622 -32.04 -1.55 18.96
C GLU A 622 -32.25 -0.63 20.16
N ASP A 623 -31.62 0.56 20.16
CA ASP A 623 -31.73 1.58 21.21
C ASP A 623 -33.18 1.73 21.73
N GLY A 624 -33.49 1.04 22.83
CA GLY A 624 -34.75 1.16 23.58
C GLY A 624 -35.82 0.08 23.35
N ILE A 625 -35.61 -0.94 22.51
CA ILE A 625 -36.52 -2.10 22.40
C ILE A 625 -35.70 -3.40 22.34
N LEU A 626 -35.66 -4.14 23.45
CA LEU A 626 -34.99 -5.45 23.62
C LEU A 626 -35.61 -6.61 22.80
N ASP A 627 -36.40 -6.29 21.77
CA ASP A 627 -37.10 -7.21 20.85
C ASP A 627 -37.06 -6.67 19.40
N GLY A 628 -36.07 -5.83 19.05
CA GLY A 628 -35.96 -5.16 17.74
C GLY A 628 -35.73 -6.12 16.56
N PHE A 629 -36.48 -5.93 15.48
CA PHE A 629 -36.53 -6.82 14.32
C PHE A 629 -35.75 -6.23 13.14
N LEU A 630 -34.81 -6.98 12.56
CA LEU A 630 -34.15 -6.60 11.31
C LEU A 630 -35.02 -7.04 10.12
N SER A 631 -35.82 -6.11 9.57
CA SER A 631 -36.46 -6.34 8.27
C SER A 631 -35.49 -5.99 7.15
N GLY A 632 -35.34 -6.86 6.15
CA GLY A 632 -34.50 -6.62 4.97
C GLY A 632 -33.05 -7.05 5.16
N GLY A 633 -32.57 -7.84 4.18
CA GLY A 633 -31.38 -8.68 4.27
C GLY A 633 -30.17 -8.03 4.93
N ILE A 634 -29.52 -8.81 5.79
CA ILE A 634 -28.27 -8.45 6.44
C ILE A 634 -27.12 -8.62 5.45
N ILE A 635 -26.27 -7.59 5.34
CA ILE A 635 -24.99 -7.68 4.64
C ILE A 635 -23.90 -7.58 5.71
N PHE A 636 -23.15 -8.66 5.89
CA PHE A 636 -21.92 -8.66 6.67
C PHE A 636 -20.79 -8.08 5.82
N VAL A 637 -20.17 -7.00 6.27
CA VAL A 637 -19.01 -6.36 5.64
C VAL A 637 -18.07 -5.93 6.75
N ASP A 638 -16.81 -6.35 6.67
CA ASP A 638 -15.70 -5.83 7.46
C ASP A 638 -15.27 -4.47 6.85
N TYR A 639 -15.72 -3.36 7.44
CA TYR A 639 -15.53 -1.99 6.94
C TYR A 639 -14.17 -1.41 7.34
N ASP A 640 -13.56 -1.87 8.42
CA ASP A 640 -12.32 -1.33 8.96
C ASP A 640 -11.10 -2.27 8.85
N ASP A 641 -11.29 -3.46 8.27
CA ASP A 641 -10.28 -4.48 7.97
C ASP A 641 -9.61 -5.04 9.24
N ASP A 642 -10.34 -5.04 10.36
CA ASP A 642 -9.88 -5.55 11.67
C ASP A 642 -10.08 -7.06 11.85
N GLY A 643 -10.94 -7.66 11.02
CA GLY A 643 -11.27 -9.09 11.01
C GLY A 643 -12.67 -9.41 11.53
N ASP A 644 -13.31 -8.48 12.23
CA ASP A 644 -14.68 -8.58 12.69
C ASP A 644 -15.63 -8.07 11.59
N MET A 645 -16.75 -8.75 11.37
CA MET A 645 -17.69 -8.37 10.31
C MET A 645 -18.79 -7.46 10.87
N GLU A 646 -18.87 -6.20 10.44
CA GLU A 646 -20.01 -5.36 10.80
C GLU A 646 -21.28 -5.73 10.02
N VAL A 647 -22.42 -5.61 10.72
CA VAL A 647 -23.73 -5.97 10.19
C VAL A 647 -24.41 -4.72 9.63
N ARG A 648 -24.64 -4.69 8.33
CA ARG A 648 -25.51 -3.68 7.71
C ARG A 648 -26.87 -4.27 7.41
N SER A 649 -27.91 -3.80 8.09
CA SER A 649 -29.29 -4.14 7.78
C SER A 649 -30.00 -2.96 7.12
N ARG A 650 -30.91 -3.24 6.18
CA ARG A 650 -31.77 -2.24 5.53
C ARG A 650 -33.22 -2.55 5.83
N TYR A 651 -33.84 -1.80 6.73
CA TYR A 651 -35.25 -1.95 7.03
C TYR A 651 -36.15 -0.92 6.36
N ARG A 652 -37.35 -1.40 6.01
CA ARG A 652 -38.39 -0.58 5.40
C ARG A 652 -39.35 -0.17 6.51
N VAL A 653 -39.35 1.12 6.86
CA VAL A 653 -40.39 1.67 7.74
C VAL A 653 -41.71 1.57 6.99
N SER A 654 -42.84 1.46 7.69
CA SER A 654 -44.20 1.28 7.14
C SER A 654 -44.65 2.33 6.09
N ASP A 655 -43.82 3.33 5.80
CA ASP A 655 -43.99 4.26 4.69
C ASP A 655 -43.11 3.82 3.51
N PRO A 656 -43.70 3.53 2.32
CA PRO A 656 -42.95 3.13 1.13
C PRO A 656 -41.90 4.15 0.66
N CYS A 657 -41.92 5.38 1.17
CA CYS A 657 -40.98 6.45 0.80
C CYS A 657 -39.77 6.61 1.74
N HIS A 658 -39.72 5.88 2.87
CA HIS A 658 -38.66 6.04 3.88
C HIS A 658 -37.99 4.69 4.21
N GLY A 659 -36.75 4.52 3.72
CA GLY A 659 -35.87 3.43 4.13
C GLY A 659 -34.90 3.91 5.20
N GLN A 660 -34.68 3.11 6.24
CA GLN A 660 -33.58 3.31 7.19
C GLN A 660 -32.61 2.15 7.03
N SER A 661 -31.31 2.42 7.05
CA SER A 661 -30.29 1.38 7.18
C SER A 661 -29.48 1.62 8.43
N GLY A 662 -29.29 0.57 9.22
CA GLY A 662 -28.42 0.59 10.39
C GLY A 662 -27.13 -0.16 10.11
N ILE A 663 -26.02 0.32 10.65
CA ILE A 663 -24.77 -0.42 10.84
C ILE A 663 -24.74 -0.84 12.31
N TYR A 664 -24.50 -2.13 12.54
CA TYR A 664 -24.44 -2.74 13.86
C TYR A 664 -23.06 -3.38 14.05
N GLU A 665 -22.49 -3.19 15.23
CA GLU A 665 -21.27 -3.87 15.68
C GLU A 665 -21.62 -4.99 16.65
N TYR A 666 -20.84 -6.07 16.68
CA TYR A 666 -21.01 -7.15 17.66
C TYR A 666 -20.19 -6.83 18.92
N ILE A 667 -20.85 -6.61 20.04
CA ILE A 667 -20.21 -6.22 21.31
C ILE A 667 -20.76 -7.12 22.42
N ASP A 668 -19.88 -7.87 23.09
CA ASP A 668 -20.18 -8.69 24.27
C ASP A 668 -21.39 -9.66 24.09
N GLY A 669 -21.52 -10.28 22.91
CA GLY A 669 -22.59 -11.24 22.64
C GLY A 669 -23.87 -10.67 22.03
N VAL A 670 -23.87 -9.39 21.66
CA VAL A 670 -25.05 -8.63 21.21
C VAL A 670 -24.69 -7.79 19.99
N PHE A 671 -25.56 -7.73 18.98
CA PHE A 671 -25.43 -6.73 17.91
C PHE A 671 -25.99 -5.38 18.38
N VAL A 672 -25.15 -4.34 18.39
CA VAL A 672 -25.47 -2.99 18.86
C VAL A 672 -25.48 -2.03 17.67
N LEU A 673 -26.54 -1.22 17.52
CA LEU A 673 -26.61 -0.20 16.46
C LEU A 673 -25.55 0.90 16.70
N VAL A 674 -24.60 1.04 15.78
CA VAL A 674 -23.53 2.06 15.85
C VAL A 674 -23.73 3.24 14.92
N GLU A 675 -24.42 3.04 13.79
CA GLU A 675 -24.75 4.11 12.87
C GLU A 675 -26.13 3.93 12.23
N GLN A 676 -26.98 4.96 12.30
CA GLN A 676 -28.26 4.99 11.61
C GLN A 676 -28.21 5.94 10.40
N VAL A 677 -28.41 5.38 9.21
CA VAL A 677 -28.42 6.12 7.94
C VAL A 677 -29.84 6.16 7.38
N ASN A 678 -30.39 7.37 7.26
CA ASN A 678 -31.66 7.58 6.57
C ASN A 678 -31.43 7.54 5.05
N VAL A 679 -32.03 6.57 4.35
CA VAL A 679 -31.91 6.43 2.90
C VAL A 679 -33.14 7.03 2.25
N TYR A 680 -32.98 8.19 1.62
CA TYR A 680 -34.02 8.82 0.82
C TYR A 680 -33.95 8.28 -0.62
N GLU A 681 -34.97 7.56 -1.07
CA GLU A 681 -35.07 7.17 -2.49
C GLU A 681 -35.48 8.39 -3.36
N PRO A 682 -34.69 8.78 -4.37
CA PRO A 682 -34.96 9.98 -5.19
C PRO A 682 -36.24 9.91 -6.02
N THR A 683 -36.77 8.70 -6.25
CA THR A 683 -37.88 8.41 -7.17
C THR A 683 -39.26 8.84 -6.65
N CYS A 684 -39.41 9.16 -5.36
CA CYS A 684 -40.70 9.60 -4.79
C CYS A 684 -41.01 11.10 -5.00
N ARG A 685 -40.03 11.93 -5.40
CA ARG A 685 -40.25 13.36 -5.63
C ARG A 685 -41.20 13.64 -6.82
N ASP A 686 -41.19 12.76 -7.83
CA ASP A 686 -42.05 12.87 -9.01
C ASP A 686 -43.47 12.32 -8.79
N ALA A 687 -43.66 11.44 -7.81
CA ALA A 687 -44.98 10.92 -7.43
C ALA A 687 -45.79 11.94 -6.61
N MET A 688 -45.14 12.71 -5.72
CA MET A 688 -45.82 13.76 -4.94
C MET A 688 -46.23 14.98 -5.78
N LEU A 689 -45.54 15.27 -6.89
CA LEU A 689 -45.93 16.36 -7.81
C LEU A 689 -47.16 16.02 -8.67
N LYS A 690 -47.55 14.74 -8.78
CA LYS A 690 -48.78 14.31 -9.48
C LYS A 690 -50.02 14.24 -8.59
N PHE A 691 -49.89 14.35 -7.26
CA PHE A 691 -51.02 14.37 -6.32
C PHE A 691 -51.42 15.78 -5.83
N LYS A 692 -50.73 16.82 -6.31
CA LYS A 692 -51.19 18.22 -6.26
C LYS A 692 -51.49 18.69 -7.68
N GLY A 693 -52.61 18.23 -8.23
CA GLY A 693 -53.19 18.64 -9.51
C GLY A 693 -54.67 18.31 -9.53
#